data_AF-A0A6G0YM22-F1
#
_entry.id   AF-A0A6G0YM22-F1
#
_cell.length_a   1.000
_cell.length_b   1.000
_cell.length_c   1.000
_cell.angle_alpha   90.00
_cell.angle_beta   90.00
_cell.angle_gamma   90.00
#
_symmetry.space_group_name_H-M   'P 1'
#
loop_
_entity.id
_entity.type
_entity.pdbx_description
1 polymer ?
#
loop_
_entity_poly.entity_id
_entity_poly.type
_entity_poly.pdbx_seq_one_letter_code
_entity_poly.pdbx_strand_id
1 'polypeptide(L)'
;MLQVKSSDINLEWGKDCPRACTCKNTKFIDLPIMKWMYNGQQTELEPHTSNTLNEVIEDNEEESVAHHNTQFFKTALCMFMNVTNPKDFLNYLPLDTEALILFQTTDSDNITIEDDIKLPQLISFEIHGNNNPTRIYITDSMFKYMDNIKYLNIQSVSLDKLTLESNEPIPIIDTNVYKKENSYTFNELSPVLPKYLHKEHNNNSKKKKSRLVFLQSKDIDIVPYETYKKTKRRAKSNSLFLFNKDLLFLRISNCGLKDLSWDLFNGLDSLETLILDNNIIESIPDFSFYGARELKSLSLANNKIKHLQTTSLAGLLDLNYLNLKNNSITVLSETTFPPLPQLKVADLSNNPIEMVYPYTFEVLNATIELALGTNNTQLYLNQNAFIGLDSLQKLNLIGVNVTILERLFMIGLSSLVELKIKGYVQHIAYDAFAEIPNIRHLTISNCSIQSVSMDTFYGVYNLEHIDLSYNQLQELPPGLFDQQLSLKELILNNNQLIDLPDDIFKTLPNLKLIRLDMNSLHCTCRMKLWDISLMTKNTKEINKRICEWKHLKKGYTCTMKSTAAYIYNKKLEPICSSPTKLKGKTVSYALRKYLNCNSESYSKIYMKKKYKELTLYKKISEEDIKQNTTTVKINFSDYIFNNTTNTRYNTTITPNITLEIIESTTPKSITNSILYINSERSILLNNGTYISKSSLKNEISKMKRKHKAKNTDSKLEND
;
A
#
# COMPACT_ATOMS: atom_id res chain seq x y z
N MET A 1 45.02 -52.60 6.03
CA MET A 1 43.94 -53.56 6.40
C MET A 1 43.14 -52.90 7.50
N LEU A 2 41.87 -52.51 7.38
CA LEU A 2 40.78 -52.96 6.51
C LEU A 2 40.11 -51.77 5.80
N GLN A 3 39.97 -51.87 4.48
CA GLN A 3 38.92 -51.15 3.74
C GLN A 3 37.60 -51.85 4.06
N VAL A 4 36.72 -51.20 4.83
CA VAL A 4 35.33 -51.64 4.96
C VAL A 4 34.52 -50.88 3.92
N LYS A 5 33.99 -51.62 2.94
CA LYS A 5 32.99 -51.12 1.98
C LYS A 5 31.72 -50.76 2.76
N SER A 6 31.37 -49.48 2.84
CA SER A 6 30.21 -48.98 3.60
C SER A 6 28.93 -48.90 2.73
N SER A 7 28.51 -50.00 2.10
CA SER A 7 27.28 -50.02 1.30
C SER A 7 26.20 -50.98 1.77
N ASP A 8 26.43 -51.84 2.78
CA ASP A 8 25.47 -52.90 3.15
C ASP A 8 25.38 -53.13 4.67
N ILE A 9 25.21 -52.08 5.46
CA ILE A 9 24.83 -52.21 6.88
C ILE A 9 23.44 -51.58 7.03
N ASN A 10 22.43 -52.42 7.28
CA ASN A 10 21.08 -51.98 7.65
C ASN A 10 21.14 -51.36 9.05
N LEU A 11 21.45 -50.06 9.13
CA LEU A 11 21.43 -49.28 10.36
C LEU A 11 19.97 -49.14 10.84
N GLU A 12 19.70 -49.45 12.10
CA GLU A 12 18.36 -49.35 12.67
C GLU A 12 18.07 -47.91 13.15
N TRP A 13 16.96 -47.34 12.65
CA TRP A 13 16.50 -46.01 13.07
C TRP A 13 16.34 -45.92 14.59
N GLY A 14 16.96 -44.91 15.19
CA GLY A 14 16.93 -44.65 16.64
C GLY A 14 17.98 -45.39 17.46
N LYS A 15 18.60 -46.47 16.96
CA LYS A 15 19.73 -47.15 17.64
C LYS A 15 21.08 -46.71 17.09
N ASP A 16 21.18 -46.58 15.77
CA ASP A 16 22.45 -46.35 15.08
C ASP A 16 22.63 -44.88 14.64
N CYS A 17 22.24 -43.93 15.49
CA CYS A 17 22.39 -42.51 15.17
C CYS A 17 23.84 -42.04 15.34
N PRO A 18 24.44 -41.34 14.36
CA PRO A 18 25.81 -40.82 14.50
C PRO A 18 25.95 -39.87 15.69
N ARG A 19 27.13 -39.83 16.33
CA ARG A 19 27.38 -38.99 17.52
C ARG A 19 27.18 -37.48 17.30
N ALA A 20 27.38 -37.01 16.07
CA ALA A 20 27.16 -35.61 15.69
C ALA A 20 25.69 -35.30 15.39
N CYS A 21 24.80 -36.30 15.48
CA CYS A 21 23.39 -36.22 15.12
C CYS A 21 22.47 -36.66 16.27
N THR A 22 21.25 -36.15 16.26
CA THR A 22 20.14 -36.61 17.09
C THR A 22 19.02 -37.09 16.17
N CYS A 23 18.67 -38.37 16.28
CA CYS A 23 17.65 -39.01 15.45
C CYS A 23 16.39 -39.23 16.29
N LYS A 24 15.27 -38.68 15.85
CA LYS A 24 13.98 -38.83 16.53
C LYS A 24 12.81 -38.76 15.55
N ASN A 25 11.68 -39.32 15.96
CA ASN A 25 10.43 -39.17 15.24
C ASN A 25 9.82 -37.82 15.62
N THR A 26 9.68 -36.91 14.67
CA THR A 26 9.08 -35.59 14.90
C THR A 26 7.78 -35.46 14.13
N LYS A 27 6.82 -34.69 14.66
CA LYS A 27 5.63 -34.35 13.87
C LYS A 27 6.04 -33.32 12.83
N PHE A 28 5.42 -33.39 11.65
CA PHE A 28 5.67 -32.42 10.58
C PHE A 28 5.53 -30.96 11.06
N ILE A 29 4.50 -30.66 11.87
CA ILE A 29 4.24 -29.32 12.42
C ILE A 29 5.38 -28.79 13.31
N ASP A 30 6.16 -29.68 13.92
CA ASP A 30 7.26 -29.35 14.82
C ASP A 30 8.59 -29.16 14.07
N LEU A 31 8.63 -29.45 12.75
CA LEU A 31 9.83 -29.23 11.94
C LEU A 31 10.10 -27.73 11.77
N PRO A 32 11.37 -27.29 11.82
CA PRO A 32 11.72 -25.88 11.64
C PRO A 32 11.21 -25.28 10.32
N ILE A 33 11.18 -26.08 9.23
CA ILE A 33 10.67 -25.66 7.92
C ILE A 33 9.26 -25.08 7.95
N MET A 34 8.40 -25.55 8.86
CA MET A 34 7.03 -25.06 9.00
C MET A 34 6.95 -23.60 9.40
N LYS A 35 7.92 -23.10 10.17
CA LYS A 35 7.99 -21.68 10.54
C LYS A 35 8.08 -20.81 9.29
N TRP A 36 8.85 -21.25 8.29
CA TRP A 36 9.02 -20.49 7.05
C TRP A 36 7.80 -20.57 6.14
N MET A 37 7.13 -21.73 6.11
CA MET A 37 5.89 -21.92 5.34
C MET A 37 4.73 -21.06 5.88
N TYR A 38 4.59 -20.94 7.20
CA TYR A 38 3.53 -20.13 7.81
C TYR A 38 3.86 -18.63 7.88
N ASN A 39 5.11 -18.24 8.18
CA ASN A 39 5.49 -16.82 8.21
C ASN A 39 5.44 -16.17 6.82
N GLY A 40 5.61 -16.95 5.74
CA GLY A 40 5.41 -16.47 4.36
C GLY A 40 3.94 -16.15 4.03
N GLN A 41 2.97 -16.59 4.85
CA GLN A 41 1.54 -16.36 4.66
C GLN A 41 0.90 -15.48 5.74
N GLN A 42 1.63 -15.11 6.81
CA GLN A 42 1.08 -14.27 7.88
C GLN A 42 0.81 -12.85 7.36
N THR A 43 -0.46 -12.65 7.05
CA THR A 43 -1.15 -11.43 6.69
C THR A 43 -1.47 -10.65 7.96
N GLU A 44 -0.48 -9.94 8.46
CA GLU A 44 -0.68 -8.68 9.17
C GLU A 44 0.61 -7.90 8.96
N LEU A 45 0.56 -6.90 8.08
CA LEU A 45 1.61 -5.88 7.94
C LEU A 45 1.68 -5.11 9.27
N GLU A 46 2.30 -5.71 10.28
CA GLU A 46 2.41 -5.13 11.60
C GLU A 46 3.30 -3.88 11.59
N PRO A 47 2.93 -2.84 12.35
CA PRO A 47 3.81 -1.73 12.63
C PRO A 47 4.91 -2.16 13.60
N HIS A 48 6.16 -2.00 13.19
CA HIS A 48 7.34 -2.15 14.03
C HIS A 48 7.15 -1.54 15.44
N THR A 49 7.10 -2.38 16.48
CA THR A 49 7.44 -1.96 17.84
C THR A 49 8.52 -2.88 18.40
N SER A 50 9.57 -2.23 18.89
CA SER A 50 10.82 -2.79 19.38
C SER A 50 10.67 -3.53 20.72
N ASN A 51 11.39 -4.64 20.85
CA ASN A 51 12.00 -5.20 22.07
C ASN A 51 11.37 -4.81 23.42
N THR A 52 10.67 -5.74 24.06
CA THR A 52 10.89 -6.03 25.48
C THR A 52 10.81 -7.53 25.74
N LEU A 53 11.85 -8.04 26.41
CA LEU A 53 12.03 -9.40 26.87
C LEU A 53 11.09 -9.75 28.04
N ASN A 54 10.88 -11.07 28.18
CA ASN A 54 10.54 -11.81 29.40
C ASN A 54 9.12 -11.66 29.95
N GLU A 55 8.23 -12.58 29.54
CA GLU A 55 7.20 -13.07 30.45
C GLU A 55 7.23 -14.59 30.52
N VAL A 56 7.38 -15.06 31.75
CA VAL A 56 7.34 -16.44 32.21
C VAL A 56 5.93 -16.98 31.97
N ILE A 57 5.82 -18.09 31.25
CA ILE A 57 4.55 -18.81 31.07
C ILE A 57 4.39 -19.71 32.30
N GLU A 58 3.45 -19.38 33.17
CA GLU A 58 2.88 -20.33 34.12
C GLU A 58 2.00 -21.31 33.35
N ASP A 59 2.34 -22.60 33.47
CA ASP A 59 1.54 -23.72 32.98
C ASP A 59 0.14 -23.66 33.60
N ASN A 60 -0.91 -23.71 32.76
CA ASN A 60 -2.10 -24.51 33.02
C ASN A 60 -3.08 -24.53 31.83
N GLU A 61 -3.68 -25.71 31.67
CA GLU A 61 -4.84 -26.09 30.85
C GLU A 61 -4.56 -26.52 29.40
N GLU A 62 -4.32 -27.82 29.28
CA GLU A 62 -4.41 -28.65 28.08
C GLU A 62 -5.81 -28.55 27.45
N GLU A 63 -5.92 -27.87 26.30
CA GLU A 63 -7.03 -28.09 25.37
C GLU A 63 -6.58 -29.01 24.23
N SER A 64 -7.21 -30.18 24.19
CA SER A 64 -6.99 -31.26 23.25
C SER A 64 -7.34 -30.84 21.81
N VAL A 65 -6.32 -30.52 21.01
CA VAL A 65 -6.47 -30.34 19.57
C VAL A 65 -6.62 -31.70 18.89
N ALA A 66 -7.72 -31.84 18.15
CA ALA A 66 -8.15 -33.03 17.46
C ALA A 66 -7.07 -33.66 16.56
N HIS A 67 -7.02 -34.99 16.57
CA HIS A 67 -6.14 -35.84 15.79
C HIS A 67 -6.21 -35.57 14.28
N HIS A 68 -5.30 -34.75 13.76
CA HIS A 68 -4.79 -34.98 12.41
C HIS A 68 -3.87 -36.20 12.47
N ASN A 69 -4.02 -37.15 11.55
CA ASN A 69 -3.11 -38.27 11.37
C ASN A 69 -1.66 -37.77 11.46
N THR A 70 -1.03 -37.95 12.62
CA THR A 70 0.30 -37.42 12.87
C THR A 70 1.27 -38.31 12.11
N GLN A 71 1.52 -37.96 10.84
CA GLN A 71 2.62 -38.54 10.11
C GLN A 71 3.90 -38.06 10.81
N PHE A 72 4.54 -38.99 11.49
CA PHE A 72 5.83 -38.75 12.12
C PHE A 72 6.92 -38.88 11.06
N PHE A 73 7.80 -37.90 11.01
CA PHE A 73 8.97 -37.91 10.16
C PHE A 73 10.15 -38.49 10.94
N LYS A 74 10.83 -39.47 10.35
CA LYS A 74 12.15 -39.92 10.80
C LYS A 74 13.16 -38.80 10.57
N THR A 75 13.39 -38.00 11.62
CA THR A 75 14.17 -36.77 11.56
C THR A 75 15.56 -36.95 12.15
N ALA A 76 16.58 -36.59 11.39
CA ALA A 76 17.97 -36.51 11.83
C ALA A 76 18.39 -35.03 11.91
N LEU A 77 18.78 -34.59 13.09
CA LEU A 77 19.34 -33.26 13.34
C LEU A 77 20.85 -33.39 13.58
N CYS A 78 21.68 -32.88 12.69
CA CYS A 78 23.13 -32.98 12.78
C CYS A 78 23.81 -31.62 12.90
N MET A 79 24.92 -31.58 13.63
CA MET A 79 25.70 -30.36 13.86
C MET A 79 27.13 -30.52 13.36
N PHE A 80 27.60 -29.58 12.56
CA PHE A 80 29.00 -29.49 12.17
C PHE A 80 29.81 -28.80 13.28
N MET A 81 30.74 -29.54 13.88
CA MET A 81 31.68 -29.06 14.89
C MET A 81 33.10 -28.92 14.30
N ASN A 82 34.00 -28.25 15.02
CA ASN A 82 35.40 -27.95 14.62
C ASN A 82 36.15 -29.16 14.01
N VAL A 83 35.93 -30.37 14.51
CA VAL A 83 36.73 -31.57 14.16
C VAL A 83 35.97 -32.59 13.29
N THR A 84 34.78 -32.25 12.80
CA THR A 84 33.94 -33.23 12.06
C THR A 84 34.01 -33.01 10.55
N ASN A 85 34.58 -33.96 9.82
CA ASN A 85 34.40 -34.05 8.37
C ASN A 85 32.95 -34.49 8.09
N PRO A 86 32.20 -33.82 7.19
CA PRO A 86 30.82 -34.21 6.84
C PRO A 86 30.68 -35.69 6.48
N LYS A 87 31.68 -36.24 5.80
CA LYS A 87 31.70 -37.65 5.35
C LYS A 87 31.64 -38.65 6.49
N ASP A 88 32.12 -38.28 7.68
CA ASP A 88 32.25 -39.17 8.83
C ASP A 88 30.91 -39.52 9.48
N PHE A 89 29.86 -38.75 9.24
CA PHE A 89 28.53 -39.02 9.79
C PHE A 89 27.42 -39.04 8.74
N LEU A 90 27.51 -38.26 7.66
CA LEU A 90 26.46 -38.23 6.63
C LEU A 90 26.29 -39.59 5.93
N ASN A 91 27.40 -40.31 5.68
CA ASN A 91 27.38 -41.66 5.10
C ASN A 91 26.87 -42.75 6.06
N TYR A 92 26.75 -42.43 7.35
CA TYR A 92 26.29 -43.36 8.40
C TYR A 92 24.89 -43.00 8.91
N LEU A 93 24.16 -42.12 8.23
CA LEU A 93 22.75 -41.90 8.53
C LEU A 93 21.91 -43.08 8.03
N PRO A 94 20.88 -43.52 8.77
CA PRO A 94 19.98 -44.57 8.31
C PRO A 94 19.31 -44.22 6.98
N LEU A 95 19.19 -45.19 6.06
CA LEU A 95 18.63 -44.97 4.71
C LEU A 95 17.14 -44.62 4.71
N ASP A 96 16.44 -44.91 5.82
CA ASP A 96 15.05 -44.56 6.06
C ASP A 96 14.86 -43.17 6.71
N THR A 97 15.91 -42.32 6.74
CA THR A 97 15.80 -40.91 7.13
C THR A 97 14.86 -40.17 6.17
N GLU A 98 13.81 -39.54 6.71
CA GLU A 98 12.82 -38.78 5.93
C GLU A 98 13.03 -37.27 6.00
N ALA A 99 13.62 -36.77 7.09
CA ALA A 99 13.94 -35.35 7.28
C ALA A 99 15.37 -35.19 7.80
N LEU A 100 16.19 -34.40 7.12
CA LEU A 100 17.57 -34.10 7.52
C LEU A 100 17.75 -32.61 7.74
N ILE A 101 18.26 -32.24 8.91
CA ILE A 101 18.53 -30.86 9.31
C ILE A 101 20.00 -30.74 9.69
N LEU A 102 20.73 -29.90 8.97
CA LEU A 102 22.16 -29.65 9.17
C LEU A 102 22.39 -28.24 9.71
N PHE A 103 23.14 -28.12 10.81
CA PHE A 103 23.53 -26.84 11.39
C PHE A 103 25.03 -26.69 11.50
N GLN A 104 25.54 -25.53 11.10
CA GLN A 104 26.92 -25.13 11.34
C GLN A 104 27.07 -24.45 12.71
N THR A 105 28.07 -24.86 13.51
CA THR A 105 28.39 -24.18 14.78
C THR A 105 29.34 -22.99 14.56
N THR A 106 29.51 -22.12 15.56
CA THR A 106 30.41 -20.96 15.47
C THR A 106 31.87 -21.32 15.31
N ASP A 107 32.24 -22.50 15.81
CA ASP A 107 33.63 -22.94 15.95
C ASP A 107 34.02 -23.93 14.84
N SER A 108 33.16 -24.13 13.85
CA SER A 108 33.44 -25.01 12.70
C SER A 108 34.24 -24.29 11.62
N ASP A 109 35.14 -25.02 10.97
CA ASP A 109 35.86 -24.59 9.77
C ASP A 109 34.95 -24.51 8.52
N ASN A 110 35.54 -24.11 7.39
CA ASN A 110 34.89 -24.17 6.09
C ASN A 110 34.53 -25.62 5.73
N ILE A 111 33.27 -25.85 5.38
CA ILE A 111 32.75 -27.18 5.08
C ILE A 111 32.37 -27.23 3.60
N THR A 112 32.81 -28.25 2.87
CA THR A 112 32.31 -28.50 1.51
C THR A 112 31.50 -29.78 1.51
N ILE A 113 30.28 -29.72 0.97
CA ILE A 113 29.38 -30.86 0.79
C ILE A 113 29.28 -31.12 -0.70
N GLU A 114 29.68 -32.33 -1.11
CA GLU A 114 29.62 -32.80 -2.50
C GLU A 114 28.53 -33.88 -2.63
N ASP A 115 28.87 -35.11 -2.97
CA ASP A 115 27.90 -36.23 -3.12
C ASP A 115 27.67 -37.01 -1.81
N ASP A 116 27.85 -36.33 -0.68
CA ASP A 116 27.92 -36.94 0.66
C ASP A 116 26.57 -37.42 1.22
N ILE A 117 25.45 -36.99 0.61
CA ILE A 117 24.10 -37.29 1.09
C ILE A 117 23.46 -38.33 0.16
N LYS A 118 23.33 -39.57 0.65
CA LYS A 118 22.77 -40.72 -0.09
C LYS A 118 21.55 -41.28 0.64
N LEU A 119 20.50 -40.47 0.74
CA LEU A 119 19.27 -40.78 1.49
C LEU A 119 18.07 -40.87 0.55
N PRO A 120 17.65 -42.08 0.12
CA PRO A 120 16.63 -42.25 -0.92
C PRO A 120 15.21 -41.89 -0.44
N GLN A 121 14.95 -41.95 0.88
CA GLN A 121 13.64 -41.63 1.47
C GLN A 121 13.53 -40.17 1.94
N LEU A 122 14.51 -39.32 1.61
CA LEU A 122 14.54 -37.94 2.07
C LEU A 122 13.43 -37.10 1.43
N ILE A 123 12.52 -36.58 2.26
CA ILE A 123 11.38 -35.75 1.85
C ILE A 123 11.65 -34.28 2.19
N SER A 124 12.33 -34.02 3.31
CA SER A 124 12.65 -32.67 3.79
C SER A 124 14.14 -32.52 4.03
N PHE A 125 14.75 -31.49 3.45
CA PHE A 125 16.16 -31.17 3.67
C PHE A 125 16.35 -29.71 4.07
N GLU A 126 17.04 -29.51 5.18
CA GLU A 126 17.39 -28.19 5.68
C GLU A 126 18.89 -28.08 5.96
N ILE A 127 19.49 -27.00 5.50
CA ILE A 127 20.87 -26.67 5.81
C ILE A 127 21.00 -25.20 6.23
N HIS A 128 21.61 -25.01 7.40
CA HIS A 128 21.77 -23.72 8.06
C HIS A 128 23.25 -23.48 8.32
N GLY A 129 23.86 -22.64 7.50
CA GLY A 129 25.21 -22.13 7.74
C GLY A 129 25.21 -21.02 8.79
N ASN A 130 26.42 -20.61 9.17
CA ASN A 130 26.64 -19.49 10.08
C ASN A 130 26.92 -18.18 9.32
N ASN A 131 26.68 -17.04 9.96
CA ASN A 131 26.96 -15.70 9.42
C ASN A 131 28.43 -15.25 9.66
N ASN A 132 29.27 -16.14 10.18
CA ASN A 132 30.69 -15.95 10.47
C ASN A 132 31.56 -16.13 9.20
N PRO A 133 32.89 -15.86 9.23
CA PRO A 133 33.74 -16.04 8.05
C PRO A 133 33.79 -17.48 7.54
N THR A 134 33.50 -18.48 8.37
CA THR A 134 33.45 -19.88 7.95
C THR A 134 32.12 -20.21 7.28
N ARG A 135 32.17 -20.74 6.06
CA ARG A 135 30.98 -21.01 5.24
C ARG A 135 30.87 -22.49 4.88
N ILE A 136 29.63 -22.93 4.68
CA ILE A 136 29.33 -24.16 3.96
C ILE A 136 29.36 -23.86 2.46
N TYR A 137 30.01 -24.72 1.68
CA TYR A 137 30.04 -24.70 0.22
C TYR A 137 29.30 -25.92 -0.31
N ILE A 138 28.38 -25.72 -1.26
CA ILE A 138 27.64 -26.79 -1.92
C ILE A 138 28.01 -26.83 -3.40
N THR A 139 28.15 -28.04 -3.95
CA THR A 139 28.33 -28.28 -5.40
C THR A 139 27.07 -28.90 -6.02
N ASP A 140 26.94 -28.84 -7.34
CA ASP A 140 25.79 -29.38 -8.08
C ASP A 140 25.56 -30.88 -7.80
N SER A 141 26.64 -31.62 -7.49
CA SER A 141 26.59 -33.06 -7.21
C SER A 141 25.81 -33.42 -5.94
N MET A 142 25.58 -32.47 -5.03
CA MET A 142 24.82 -32.72 -3.80
C MET A 142 23.36 -33.10 -4.07
N PHE A 143 22.77 -32.58 -5.13
CA PHE A 143 21.37 -32.84 -5.47
C PHE A 143 21.17 -34.15 -6.26
N LYS A 144 22.25 -34.87 -6.60
CA LYS A 144 22.22 -36.04 -7.49
C LYS A 144 21.34 -37.20 -7.00
N TYR A 145 21.18 -37.36 -5.68
CA TYR A 145 20.43 -38.47 -5.07
C TYR A 145 19.18 -37.98 -4.30
N MET A 146 18.71 -36.77 -4.60
CA MET A 146 17.66 -36.08 -3.85
C MET A 146 16.31 -36.05 -4.58
N ASP A 147 15.96 -37.13 -5.27
CA ASP A 147 14.84 -37.18 -6.23
C ASP A 147 13.44 -36.99 -5.59
N ASN A 148 13.28 -37.31 -4.30
CA ASN A 148 11.99 -37.34 -3.60
C ASN A 148 11.73 -36.12 -2.70
N ILE A 149 12.58 -35.09 -2.76
CA ILE A 149 12.47 -33.93 -1.88
C ILE A 149 11.24 -33.09 -2.23
N LYS A 150 10.42 -32.81 -1.20
CA LYS A 150 9.27 -31.90 -1.28
C LYS A 150 9.54 -30.56 -0.62
N TYR A 151 10.39 -30.53 0.40
CA TYR A 151 10.69 -29.33 1.18
C TYR A 151 12.21 -29.12 1.24
N LEU A 152 12.68 -28.00 0.69
CA LEU A 152 14.10 -27.66 0.64
C LEU A 152 14.33 -26.28 1.22
N ASN A 153 15.20 -26.20 2.23
CA ASN A 153 15.63 -24.94 2.83
C ASN A 153 17.16 -24.86 2.87
N ILE A 154 17.71 -23.85 2.21
CA ILE A 154 19.14 -23.54 2.18
C ILE A 154 19.31 -22.12 2.72
N GLN A 155 20.03 -22.00 3.83
CA GLN A 155 20.24 -20.72 4.50
C GLN A 155 21.70 -20.49 4.87
N SER A 156 22.22 -19.29 4.58
CA SER A 156 23.59 -18.89 4.95
C SER A 156 24.68 -19.83 4.39
N VAL A 157 24.47 -20.34 3.18
CA VAL A 157 25.40 -21.23 2.48
C VAL A 157 25.99 -20.51 1.26
N SER A 158 27.27 -20.72 0.97
CA SER A 158 27.90 -20.24 -0.27
C SER A 158 27.49 -21.12 -1.46
N LEU A 159 26.93 -20.46 -2.47
CA LEU A 159 26.53 -21.06 -3.75
C LEU A 159 27.56 -20.80 -4.86
N ASP A 160 28.75 -20.29 -4.51
CA ASP A 160 29.79 -19.88 -5.48
C ASP A 160 30.33 -21.06 -6.31
N LYS A 161 30.14 -22.30 -5.81
CA LYS A 161 30.55 -23.53 -6.51
C LYS A 161 29.42 -24.15 -7.35
N LEU A 162 28.25 -23.53 -7.41
CA LEU A 162 27.15 -23.96 -8.28
C LEU A 162 27.28 -23.30 -9.65
N THR A 163 26.91 -24.01 -10.71
CA THR A 163 26.83 -23.40 -12.05
C THR A 163 25.56 -22.56 -12.19
N LEU A 164 25.48 -21.45 -11.45
CA LEU A 164 24.35 -20.51 -11.48
C LEU A 164 24.58 -19.32 -12.43
N GLU A 165 25.82 -19.09 -12.85
CA GLU A 165 26.18 -17.95 -13.68
C GLU A 165 25.58 -18.06 -15.08
N SER A 166 24.63 -17.17 -15.38
CA SER A 166 24.23 -16.89 -16.76
C SER A 166 25.23 -15.90 -17.36
N ASN A 167 25.86 -16.25 -18.49
CA ASN A 167 26.71 -15.33 -19.26
C ASN A 167 25.87 -14.28 -20.04
N GLU A 168 24.67 -13.95 -19.57
CA GLU A 168 23.74 -13.08 -20.30
C GLU A 168 23.94 -11.61 -19.96
N PRO A 169 23.91 -10.71 -20.94
CA PRO A 169 23.90 -9.28 -20.66
C PRO A 169 22.60 -8.93 -19.92
N ILE A 170 22.75 -8.28 -18.77
CA ILE A 170 21.66 -7.65 -18.02
C ILE A 170 20.87 -6.78 -19.01
N PRO A 171 19.53 -6.87 -19.09
CA PRO A 171 18.75 -5.98 -19.94
C PRO A 171 19.00 -4.54 -19.49
N ILE A 172 19.77 -3.80 -20.30
CA ILE A 172 20.00 -2.38 -20.11
C ILE A 172 18.72 -1.67 -20.50
N ILE A 173 17.89 -1.35 -19.51
CA ILE A 173 16.76 -0.45 -19.69
C ILE A 173 17.32 0.97 -19.62
N ASP A 174 17.32 1.66 -20.76
CA ASP A 174 17.73 3.06 -20.82
C ASP A 174 16.66 3.92 -20.13
N THR A 175 16.88 4.23 -18.84
CA THR A 175 16.03 5.12 -18.05
C THR A 175 15.92 6.53 -18.63
N ASN A 176 16.74 6.88 -19.63
CA ASN A 176 16.70 8.19 -20.28
C ASN A 176 15.59 8.33 -21.33
N VAL A 177 14.92 7.25 -21.73
CA VAL A 177 13.73 7.34 -22.60
C VAL A 177 12.57 8.02 -21.86
N TYR A 178 12.45 7.79 -20.54
CA TYR A 178 11.36 8.35 -19.73
C TYR A 178 11.65 9.74 -19.13
N LYS A 179 12.88 10.23 -19.23
CA LYS A 179 13.24 11.60 -18.77
C LYS A 179 13.16 12.67 -19.87
N LYS A 180 12.99 12.30 -21.14
CA LYS A 180 13.16 13.25 -22.26
C LYS A 180 11.92 13.59 -23.07
N GLU A 181 10.77 12.96 -22.84
CA GLU A 181 9.53 13.32 -23.53
C GLU A 181 8.39 13.35 -22.54
N ASN A 182 8.22 14.47 -21.84
CA ASN A 182 6.93 15.01 -21.38
C ASN A 182 7.13 16.41 -20.77
N SER A 183 7.69 17.32 -21.56
CA SER A 183 7.41 18.75 -21.42
C SER A 183 6.20 19.09 -22.30
N TYR A 184 5.08 18.42 -22.09
CA TYR A 184 3.80 18.86 -22.64
C TYR A 184 2.93 19.26 -21.46
N THR A 185 2.70 20.56 -21.38
CA THR A 185 1.73 21.20 -20.50
C THR A 185 0.38 20.50 -20.62
N PHE A 186 0.00 19.74 -19.60
CA PHE A 186 -1.34 19.19 -19.44
C PHE A 186 -2.28 20.31 -19.00
N ASN A 187 -2.77 21.08 -19.97
CA ASN A 187 -4.02 21.81 -19.84
C ASN A 187 -5.01 21.20 -20.84
N GLU A 188 -6.20 20.88 -20.33
CA GLU A 188 -7.40 20.48 -21.07
C GLU A 188 -7.42 19.07 -21.69
N LEU A 189 -7.77 18.05 -20.90
CA LEU A 189 -8.58 16.93 -21.40
C LEU A 189 -9.62 16.53 -20.34
N SER A 190 -10.87 16.95 -20.57
CA SER A 190 -12.07 16.43 -19.91
C SER A 190 -12.30 14.95 -20.27
N PRO A 191 -13.01 14.17 -19.43
CA PRO A 191 -13.05 12.72 -19.53
C PRO A 191 -13.95 12.28 -20.69
N VAL A 192 -13.43 11.43 -21.58
CA VAL A 192 -14.25 10.74 -22.59
C VAL A 192 -14.21 9.25 -22.30
N LEU A 193 -15.31 8.75 -21.72
CA LEU A 193 -15.68 7.34 -21.75
C LEU A 193 -15.62 6.82 -23.20
N PRO A 194 -14.99 5.66 -23.49
CA PRO A 194 -15.07 5.07 -24.82
C PRO A 194 -16.49 4.54 -25.09
N LYS A 195 -17.26 5.26 -25.92
CA LYS A 195 -18.44 4.71 -26.61
C LYS A 195 -17.98 3.81 -27.76
N TYR A 196 -17.83 2.51 -27.50
CA TYR A 196 -17.82 1.49 -28.55
C TYR A 196 -18.90 0.45 -28.30
N LEU A 197 -20.15 0.91 -28.39
CA LEU A 197 -21.31 0.09 -28.74
C LEU A 197 -22.13 0.95 -29.70
N HIS A 198 -21.95 0.76 -31.00
CA HIS A 198 -23.01 0.63 -32.01
C HIS A 198 -22.41 0.57 -33.42
N LYS A 199 -22.93 -0.41 -34.17
CA LYS A 199 -22.59 -0.82 -35.53
C LYS A 199 -22.98 0.21 -36.59
N GLU A 200 -22.18 0.18 -37.67
CA GLU A 200 -22.54 0.27 -39.11
C GLU A 200 -23.48 1.38 -39.60
N HIS A 201 -23.03 2.26 -40.52
CA HIS A 201 -23.00 2.05 -41.98
C HIS A 201 -22.71 3.37 -42.75
N ASN A 202 -21.89 3.24 -43.80
CA ASN A 202 -21.92 3.92 -45.11
C ASN A 202 -21.51 5.41 -45.31
N ASN A 203 -20.36 5.51 -46.01
CA ASN A 203 -20.10 6.14 -47.32
C ASN A 203 -19.75 7.64 -47.47
N ASN A 204 -18.51 7.80 -47.97
CA ASN A 204 -18.02 8.72 -49.01
C ASN A 204 -17.83 10.22 -48.67
N SER A 205 -16.57 10.61 -48.44
CA SER A 205 -15.81 11.40 -49.43
C SER A 205 -14.36 11.70 -49.03
N LYS A 206 -13.48 11.34 -49.98
CA LYS A 206 -12.06 11.66 -50.20
C LYS A 206 -11.45 12.91 -49.52
N LYS A 207 -10.38 12.70 -48.73
CA LYS A 207 -9.00 13.27 -48.89
C LYS A 207 -8.30 13.55 -47.55
N LYS A 208 -7.47 12.60 -47.14
CA LYS A 208 -6.03 12.73 -46.85
C LYS A 208 -5.64 11.40 -46.23
N LYS A 209 -4.74 10.67 -46.89
CA LYS A 209 -4.10 9.51 -46.27
C LYS A 209 -3.26 10.06 -45.11
N SER A 210 -3.84 10.13 -43.91
CA SER A 210 -3.09 9.92 -42.68
C SER A 210 -2.61 8.48 -42.76
N ARG A 211 -1.51 8.29 -43.48
CA ARG A 211 -0.68 7.11 -43.34
C ARG A 211 -0.41 7.04 -41.84
N LEU A 212 -0.93 6.01 -41.18
CA LEU A 212 -0.50 5.64 -39.85
C LEU A 212 1.02 5.53 -39.95
N VAL A 213 1.71 6.56 -39.49
CA VAL A 213 3.11 6.46 -39.16
C VAL A 213 3.07 5.74 -37.83
N PHE A 214 3.11 4.41 -37.90
CA PHE A 214 3.63 3.65 -36.78
C PHE A 214 5.01 4.24 -36.55
N LEU A 215 5.16 5.00 -35.46
CA LEU A 215 6.48 5.21 -34.90
C LEU A 215 7.06 3.81 -34.78
N GLN A 216 8.22 3.57 -35.39
CA GLN A 216 8.99 2.37 -35.07
C GLN A 216 9.37 2.53 -33.61
N SER A 217 8.52 1.99 -32.73
CA SER A 217 8.98 1.53 -31.44
C SER A 217 10.21 0.69 -31.74
N LYS A 218 11.30 0.93 -31.01
CA LYS A 218 12.22 -0.16 -30.75
C LYS A 218 11.41 -1.17 -29.94
N ASP A 219 10.58 -1.93 -30.63
CA ASP A 219 9.77 -2.98 -30.05
C ASP A 219 10.76 -3.97 -29.45
N ILE A 220 10.74 -4.07 -28.12
CA ILE A 220 11.09 -5.33 -27.49
C ILE A 220 10.01 -6.27 -28.02
N ASP A 221 10.31 -7.03 -29.08
CA ASP A 221 9.44 -8.10 -29.55
C ASP A 221 9.16 -9.01 -28.34
N ILE A 222 7.96 -8.92 -27.76
CA ILE A 222 7.57 -9.82 -26.67
C ILE A 222 7.35 -11.19 -27.31
N VAL A 223 8.40 -12.01 -27.25
CA VAL A 223 8.42 -13.33 -27.85
C VAL A 223 7.66 -14.31 -26.93
N PRO A 224 6.75 -15.16 -27.45
CA PRO A 224 6.13 -16.21 -26.65
C PRO A 224 7.16 -17.12 -25.97
N TYR A 225 6.87 -17.60 -24.76
CA TYR A 225 7.79 -18.42 -23.96
C TYR A 225 8.40 -19.59 -24.75
N GLU A 226 7.60 -20.29 -25.56
CA GLU A 226 8.11 -21.42 -26.37
C GLU A 226 9.14 -20.99 -27.41
N THR A 227 8.98 -19.80 -27.98
CA THR A 227 9.95 -19.24 -28.93
C THR A 227 11.18 -18.73 -28.18
N TYR A 228 11.03 -18.11 -27.00
CA TYR A 228 12.14 -17.75 -26.11
C TYR A 228 12.96 -18.98 -25.69
N LYS A 229 12.29 -20.06 -25.28
CA LYS A 229 12.93 -21.34 -24.93
C LYS A 229 13.73 -21.92 -26.10
N LYS A 230 13.19 -21.84 -27.33
CA LYS A 230 13.88 -22.30 -28.56
C LYS A 230 15.12 -21.46 -28.88
N THR A 231 15.09 -20.15 -28.69
CA THR A 231 16.26 -19.29 -28.93
C THR A 231 17.35 -19.55 -27.89
N LYS A 232 16.98 -19.82 -26.63
CA LYS A 232 17.90 -20.06 -25.52
C LYS A 232 18.45 -21.49 -25.44
N ARG A 233 17.74 -22.52 -25.93
CA ARG A 233 18.18 -23.94 -25.97
C ARG A 233 19.49 -24.19 -26.73
N ARG A 234 20.04 -23.20 -27.43
CA ARG A 234 21.37 -23.28 -28.04
C ARG A 234 22.51 -23.16 -27.01
N ALA A 235 22.23 -22.67 -25.79
CA ALA A 235 23.13 -22.69 -24.65
C ALA A 235 22.87 -23.95 -23.81
N LYS A 236 23.94 -24.58 -23.30
CA LYS A 236 23.86 -25.77 -22.44
C LYS A 236 23.15 -25.36 -21.13
N SER A 237 21.95 -25.87 -20.92
CA SER A 237 21.09 -25.58 -19.77
C SER A 237 21.20 -26.73 -18.77
N ASN A 238 21.73 -26.47 -17.58
CA ASN A 238 21.78 -27.40 -16.46
C ASN A 238 20.89 -26.85 -15.34
N SER A 239 19.57 -27.03 -15.44
CA SER A 239 18.68 -26.68 -14.34
C SER A 239 18.97 -27.58 -13.14
N LEU A 240 19.37 -26.97 -12.02
CA LEU A 240 19.77 -27.66 -10.78
C LEU A 240 18.67 -28.55 -10.20
N PHE A 241 17.39 -28.20 -10.44
CA PHE A 241 16.24 -28.89 -9.85
C PHE A 241 15.41 -29.69 -10.85
N LEU A 242 15.91 -29.92 -12.07
CA LEU A 242 15.16 -30.63 -13.13
C LEU A 242 14.71 -32.04 -12.71
N PHE A 243 15.41 -32.65 -11.75
CA PHE A 243 15.13 -34.00 -11.24
C PHE A 243 13.95 -34.04 -10.25
N ASN A 244 13.61 -32.90 -9.61
CA ASN A 244 12.67 -32.85 -8.46
C ASN A 244 11.33 -32.20 -8.83
N LYS A 245 10.50 -32.91 -9.59
CA LYS A 245 9.20 -32.40 -10.05
C LYS A 245 8.16 -32.24 -8.93
N ASP A 246 8.35 -32.95 -7.82
CA ASP A 246 7.43 -32.98 -6.68
C ASP A 246 7.78 -31.94 -5.60
N LEU A 247 8.75 -31.06 -5.87
CA LEU A 247 9.16 -30.01 -4.94
C LEU A 247 8.00 -29.01 -4.73
N LEU A 248 7.55 -28.86 -3.47
CA LEU A 248 6.43 -27.98 -3.09
C LEU A 248 6.91 -26.67 -2.48
N PHE A 249 8.02 -26.71 -1.73
CA PHE A 249 8.58 -25.57 -1.02
C PHE A 249 10.08 -25.48 -1.26
N LEU A 250 10.54 -24.31 -1.73
CA LEU A 250 11.94 -23.99 -1.92
C LEU A 250 12.28 -22.66 -1.25
N ARG A 251 13.24 -22.69 -0.33
CA ARG A 251 13.81 -21.49 0.29
C ARG A 251 15.31 -21.46 0.10
N ILE A 252 15.82 -20.37 -0.48
CA ILE A 252 17.24 -20.08 -0.62
C ILE A 252 17.46 -18.67 -0.07
N SER A 253 17.95 -18.55 1.17
CA SER A 253 18.06 -17.25 1.84
C SER A 253 19.45 -16.96 2.37
N ASN A 254 19.89 -15.70 2.29
CA ASN A 254 21.22 -15.28 2.77
C ASN A 254 22.38 -16.08 2.15
N CYS A 255 22.25 -16.46 0.88
CA CYS A 255 23.22 -17.30 0.18
C CYS A 255 24.10 -16.51 -0.79
N GLY A 256 23.97 -15.18 -0.82
CA GLY A 256 24.72 -14.31 -1.72
C GLY A 256 24.35 -14.48 -3.19
N LEU A 257 23.15 -15.00 -3.49
CA LEU A 257 22.69 -15.21 -4.87
C LEU A 257 22.55 -13.87 -5.60
N LYS A 258 23.30 -13.69 -6.69
CA LYS A 258 23.30 -12.45 -7.49
C LYS A 258 22.59 -12.60 -8.82
N ASP A 259 23.01 -13.60 -9.59
CA ASP A 259 22.52 -13.85 -10.93
C ASP A 259 21.58 -15.06 -10.90
N LEU A 260 20.41 -14.91 -11.52
CA LEU A 260 19.47 -16.00 -11.76
C LEU A 260 19.59 -16.43 -13.21
N SER A 261 19.60 -17.74 -13.47
CA SER A 261 19.39 -18.24 -14.83
C SER A 261 17.88 -18.32 -15.13
N TRP A 262 17.48 -18.02 -16.37
CA TRP A 262 16.06 -18.01 -16.80
C TRP A 262 15.38 -19.39 -16.68
N ASP A 263 16.16 -20.46 -16.59
CA ASP A 263 15.74 -21.85 -16.56
C ASP A 263 15.91 -22.52 -15.19
N LEU A 264 16.33 -21.78 -14.16
CA LEU A 264 16.63 -22.31 -12.82
C LEU A 264 15.44 -23.10 -12.24
N PHE A 265 14.22 -22.58 -12.41
CA PHE A 265 12.98 -23.17 -11.89
C PHE A 265 12.17 -23.94 -12.95
N ASN A 266 12.77 -24.27 -14.09
CA ASN A 266 12.07 -24.95 -15.17
C ASN A 266 11.73 -26.41 -14.78
N GLY A 267 10.46 -26.79 -14.93
CA GLY A 267 9.99 -28.15 -14.61
C GLY A 267 9.60 -28.35 -13.13
N LEU A 268 9.65 -27.31 -12.31
CA LEU A 268 9.13 -27.29 -10.95
C LEU A 268 7.62 -27.03 -10.96
N ASP A 269 6.87 -27.86 -11.68
CA ASP A 269 5.45 -27.64 -11.93
C ASP A 269 4.61 -27.66 -10.64
N SER A 270 5.02 -28.43 -9.62
CA SER A 270 4.34 -28.55 -8.32
C SER A 270 4.75 -27.50 -7.28
N LEU A 271 5.70 -26.61 -7.60
CA LEU A 271 6.25 -25.68 -6.62
C LEU A 271 5.21 -24.63 -6.23
N GLU A 272 4.80 -24.66 -4.96
CA GLU A 272 3.78 -23.74 -4.44
C GLU A 272 4.38 -22.49 -3.80
N THR A 273 5.54 -22.62 -3.15
CA THR A 273 6.19 -21.53 -2.41
C THR A 273 7.67 -21.44 -2.74
N LEU A 274 8.09 -20.24 -3.16
CA LEU A 274 9.47 -19.90 -3.46
C LEU A 274 9.91 -18.68 -2.65
N ILE A 275 10.95 -18.84 -1.84
CA ILE A 275 11.52 -17.77 -1.00
C ILE A 275 12.99 -17.58 -1.36
N LEU A 276 13.32 -16.41 -1.90
CA LEU A 276 14.68 -16.01 -2.31
C LEU A 276 15.18 -14.79 -1.53
N ASP A 277 14.73 -14.64 -0.29
CA ASP A 277 14.96 -13.45 0.52
C ASP A 277 16.43 -13.28 0.96
N ASN A 278 16.83 -12.04 1.24
CA ASN A 278 18.16 -11.69 1.77
C ASN A 278 19.30 -12.15 0.87
N ASN A 279 19.11 -12.11 -0.44
CA ASN A 279 20.19 -12.34 -1.40
C ASN A 279 20.65 -10.99 -2.00
N ILE A 280 21.40 -11.03 -3.10
CA ILE A 280 21.92 -9.84 -3.77
C ILE A 280 21.44 -9.77 -5.22
N ILE A 281 20.23 -10.26 -5.47
CA ILE A 281 19.63 -10.32 -6.82
C ILE A 281 19.38 -8.89 -7.32
N GLU A 282 19.98 -8.52 -8.45
CA GLU A 282 19.85 -7.18 -9.04
C GLU A 282 18.81 -7.11 -10.17
N SER A 283 18.64 -8.20 -10.91
CA SER A 283 17.70 -8.32 -12.02
C SER A 283 17.10 -9.73 -12.08
N ILE A 284 15.89 -9.82 -12.63
CA ILE A 284 15.21 -11.09 -12.87
C ILE A 284 15.13 -11.29 -14.39
N PRO A 285 15.78 -12.31 -14.95
CA PRO A 285 15.68 -12.61 -16.37
C PRO A 285 14.24 -12.87 -16.80
N ASP A 286 13.96 -12.63 -18.07
CA ASP A 286 12.65 -12.90 -18.67
C ASP A 286 12.23 -14.37 -18.48
N PHE A 287 10.98 -14.57 -18.11
CA PHE A 287 10.35 -15.89 -17.95
C PHE A 287 11.01 -16.81 -16.90
N SER A 288 11.80 -16.26 -15.97
CA SER A 288 12.50 -17.04 -14.93
C SER A 288 11.58 -17.96 -14.12
N PHE A 289 10.34 -17.54 -13.89
CA PHE A 289 9.36 -18.29 -13.11
C PHE A 289 8.28 -19.00 -13.95
N TYR A 290 8.35 -18.93 -15.28
CA TYR A 290 7.31 -19.49 -16.15
C TYR A 290 7.18 -21.01 -16.03
N GLY A 291 8.26 -21.68 -15.62
CA GLY A 291 8.30 -23.13 -15.40
C GLY A 291 7.72 -23.59 -14.04
N ALA A 292 7.38 -22.67 -13.13
CA ALA A 292 6.78 -22.96 -11.83
C ALA A 292 5.31 -22.54 -11.83
N ARG A 293 4.47 -23.34 -12.49
CA ARG A 293 3.10 -22.95 -12.87
C ARG A 293 2.13 -22.87 -11.69
N GLU A 294 2.30 -23.73 -10.69
CA GLU A 294 1.44 -23.77 -9.51
C GLU A 294 1.93 -22.86 -8.37
N LEU A 295 2.83 -21.91 -8.67
CA LEU A 295 3.43 -21.03 -7.67
C LEU A 295 2.36 -20.07 -7.10
N LYS A 296 2.09 -20.25 -5.79
CA LYS A 296 1.11 -19.47 -5.02
C LYS A 296 1.75 -18.37 -4.21
N SER A 297 3.01 -18.54 -3.80
CA SER A 297 3.73 -17.58 -2.95
C SER A 297 5.15 -17.36 -3.45
N LEU A 298 5.49 -16.11 -3.75
CA LEU A 298 6.82 -15.69 -4.18
C LEU A 298 7.34 -14.58 -3.27
N SER A 299 8.48 -14.82 -2.63
CA SER A 299 9.18 -13.81 -1.84
C SER A 299 10.58 -13.58 -2.40
N LEU A 300 10.86 -12.31 -2.69
CA LEU A 300 12.12 -11.77 -3.20
C LEU A 300 12.59 -10.61 -2.30
N ALA A 301 12.20 -10.62 -1.03
CA ALA A 301 12.42 -9.51 -0.11
C ALA A 301 13.91 -9.36 0.23
N ASN A 302 14.34 -8.13 0.55
CA ASN A 302 15.73 -7.84 0.93
C ASN A 302 16.73 -8.25 -0.17
N ASN A 303 16.43 -7.90 -1.42
CA ASN A 303 17.34 -8.05 -2.56
C ASN A 303 17.73 -6.66 -3.09
N LYS A 304 18.33 -6.59 -4.28
CA LYS A 304 18.76 -5.35 -4.93
C LYS A 304 18.04 -5.11 -6.25
N ILE A 305 16.82 -5.63 -6.39
CA ILE A 305 16.05 -5.56 -7.64
C ILE A 305 15.74 -4.09 -7.95
N LYS A 306 16.20 -3.60 -9.10
CA LYS A 306 15.99 -2.20 -9.52
C LYS A 306 14.82 -2.04 -10.49
N HIS A 307 14.65 -3.03 -11.36
CA HIS A 307 13.67 -2.99 -12.44
C HIS A 307 12.92 -4.31 -12.49
N LEU A 308 11.61 -4.21 -12.70
CA LEU A 308 10.73 -5.33 -13.01
C LEU A 308 10.07 -5.04 -14.35
N GLN A 309 9.93 -6.09 -15.15
CA GLN A 309 9.19 -6.05 -16.40
C GLN A 309 8.11 -7.12 -16.36
N THR A 310 7.05 -6.92 -17.14
CA THR A 310 5.97 -7.88 -17.37
C THR A 310 6.50 -9.30 -17.65
N THR A 311 7.61 -9.42 -18.40
CA THR A 311 8.26 -10.68 -18.76
C THR A 311 8.97 -11.36 -17.59
N SER A 312 9.52 -10.60 -16.63
CA SER A 312 10.26 -11.14 -15.48
C SER A 312 9.39 -12.02 -14.57
N LEU A 313 8.11 -11.64 -14.39
CA LEU A 313 7.14 -12.34 -13.53
C LEU A 313 6.07 -13.10 -14.34
N ALA A 314 6.26 -13.25 -15.66
CA ALA A 314 5.27 -13.87 -16.53
C ALA A 314 5.03 -15.36 -16.19
N GLY A 315 3.77 -15.79 -16.30
CA GLY A 315 3.35 -17.18 -16.10
C GLY A 315 2.80 -17.48 -14.69
N LEU A 316 2.89 -16.55 -13.75
CA LEU A 316 2.47 -16.68 -12.36
C LEU A 316 0.94 -16.50 -12.17
N LEU A 317 0.13 -17.34 -12.84
CA LEU A 317 -1.33 -17.18 -12.89
C LEU A 317 -2.05 -17.55 -11.58
N ASP A 318 -1.47 -18.43 -10.77
CA ASP A 318 -2.01 -18.90 -9.48
C ASP A 318 -1.39 -18.19 -8.27
N LEU A 319 -0.59 -17.14 -8.50
CA LEU A 319 0.11 -16.41 -7.46
C LEU A 319 -0.88 -15.64 -6.58
N ASN A 320 -0.83 -15.88 -5.27
CA ASN A 320 -1.65 -15.23 -4.25
C ASN A 320 -0.86 -14.20 -3.43
N TYR A 321 0.44 -14.44 -3.24
CA TYR A 321 1.31 -13.61 -2.40
C TYR A 321 2.59 -13.25 -3.15
N LEU A 322 2.88 -11.95 -3.25
CA LEU A 322 4.10 -11.40 -3.83
C LEU A 322 4.76 -10.45 -2.84
N ASN A 323 5.99 -10.79 -2.42
CA ASN A 323 6.78 -9.95 -1.54
C ASN A 323 8.05 -9.47 -2.25
N LEU A 324 8.12 -8.16 -2.47
CA LEU A 324 9.22 -7.42 -3.07
C LEU A 324 9.76 -6.36 -2.11
N LYS A 325 9.45 -6.47 -0.82
CA LYS A 325 9.89 -5.54 0.23
C LYS A 325 11.40 -5.37 0.27
N ASN A 326 11.87 -4.18 0.65
CA ASN A 326 13.30 -3.88 0.81
C ASN A 326 14.10 -4.23 -0.47
N ASN A 327 13.65 -3.73 -1.63
CA ASN A 327 14.39 -3.77 -2.88
C ASN A 327 14.78 -2.35 -3.32
N SER A 328 15.24 -2.19 -4.56
CA SER A 328 15.70 -0.90 -5.12
C SER A 328 14.80 -0.43 -6.26
N ILE A 329 13.51 -0.78 -6.25
CA ILE A 329 12.55 -0.41 -7.30
C ILE A 329 12.23 1.08 -7.18
N THR A 330 12.39 1.82 -8.28
CA THR A 330 12.22 3.29 -8.29
C THR A 330 10.94 3.78 -8.94
N VAL A 331 10.39 3.03 -9.89
CA VAL A 331 9.26 3.46 -10.72
C VAL A 331 8.33 2.27 -10.96
N LEU A 332 7.02 2.51 -10.88
CA LEU A 332 6.00 1.54 -11.27
C LEU A 332 5.15 2.09 -12.42
N SER A 333 4.94 1.26 -13.44
CA SER A 333 4.22 1.55 -14.68
C SER A 333 3.41 0.34 -15.16
N GLU A 334 2.61 0.52 -16.22
CA GLU A 334 1.83 -0.52 -16.88
C GLU A 334 2.66 -1.70 -17.41
N THR A 335 3.98 -1.54 -17.56
CA THR A 335 4.92 -2.58 -17.99
C THR A 335 5.65 -3.27 -16.84
N THR A 336 5.35 -2.90 -15.59
CA THR A 336 6.04 -3.44 -14.41
C THR A 336 5.53 -4.84 -14.05
N PHE A 337 4.22 -5.04 -14.08
CA PHE A 337 3.59 -6.31 -13.69
C PHE A 337 2.91 -6.98 -14.89
N PRO A 338 2.93 -8.32 -14.99
CA PRO A 338 1.99 -9.05 -15.81
C PRO A 338 0.60 -9.13 -15.15
N PRO A 339 -0.42 -9.60 -15.88
CA PRO A 339 -1.69 -9.99 -15.27
C PRO A 339 -1.47 -11.07 -14.21
N LEU A 340 -1.87 -10.77 -12.97
CA LEU A 340 -1.81 -11.68 -11.83
C LEU A 340 -3.23 -11.86 -11.25
N PRO A 341 -4.08 -12.70 -11.89
CA PRO A 341 -5.52 -12.72 -11.65
C PRO A 341 -5.94 -13.27 -10.28
N GLN A 342 -5.04 -13.94 -9.56
CA GLN A 342 -5.31 -14.47 -8.22
C GLN A 342 -4.58 -13.72 -7.11
N LEU A 343 -3.76 -12.71 -7.44
CA LEU A 343 -2.94 -12.02 -6.46
C LEU A 343 -3.82 -11.40 -5.37
N LYS A 344 -3.52 -11.70 -4.11
CA LYS A 344 -4.23 -11.18 -2.94
C LYS A 344 -3.40 -10.17 -2.18
N VAL A 345 -2.10 -10.41 -2.07
CA VAL A 345 -1.22 -9.58 -1.27
C VAL A 345 0.02 -9.23 -2.09
N ALA A 346 0.31 -7.93 -2.17
CA ALA A 346 1.51 -7.41 -2.78
C ALA A 346 2.22 -6.46 -1.81
N ASP A 347 3.41 -6.84 -1.35
CA ASP A 347 4.26 -5.98 -0.51
C ASP A 347 5.43 -5.44 -1.33
N LEU A 348 5.36 -4.15 -1.66
CA LEU A 348 6.39 -3.35 -2.32
C LEU A 348 7.00 -2.31 -1.35
N SER A 349 6.76 -2.46 -0.03
CA SER A 349 7.23 -1.50 0.98
C SER A 349 8.76 -1.43 1.03
N ASN A 350 9.25 -0.30 1.52
CA ASN A 350 10.68 0.00 1.63
C ASN A 350 11.45 -0.11 0.31
N ASN A 351 10.78 0.17 -0.80
CA ASN A 351 11.43 0.45 -2.08
C ASN A 351 11.49 1.98 -2.28
N PRO A 352 12.55 2.51 -2.90
CA PRO A 352 12.68 3.93 -3.21
C PRO A 352 11.78 4.35 -4.39
N ILE A 353 10.50 4.00 -4.35
CA ILE A 353 9.53 4.31 -5.40
C ILE A 353 9.26 5.82 -5.39
N GLU A 354 9.73 6.50 -6.43
CA GLU A 354 9.55 7.94 -6.62
C GLU A 354 8.17 8.25 -7.21
N MET A 355 7.67 7.40 -8.11
CA MET A 355 6.44 7.65 -8.85
C MET A 355 5.71 6.35 -9.22
N VAL A 356 4.37 6.41 -9.15
CA VAL A 356 3.46 5.43 -9.72
C VAL A 356 2.74 6.06 -10.90
N TYR A 357 2.87 5.49 -12.09
CA TYR A 357 2.19 5.98 -13.28
C TYR A 357 0.69 5.61 -13.28
N PRO A 358 -0.18 6.38 -13.96
CA PRO A 358 -1.58 6.03 -14.11
C PRO A 358 -1.77 4.61 -14.67
N TYR A 359 -2.80 3.89 -14.23
CA TYR A 359 -3.15 2.53 -14.69
C TYR A 359 -2.10 1.42 -14.43
N THR A 360 -1.05 1.70 -13.64
CA THR A 360 -0.02 0.71 -13.25
C THR A 360 -0.62 -0.59 -12.71
N PHE A 361 -1.70 -0.49 -11.93
CA PHE A 361 -2.30 -1.61 -11.21
C PHE A 361 -3.58 -2.16 -11.88
N GLU A 362 -3.89 -1.77 -13.11
CA GLU A 362 -5.08 -2.25 -13.83
C GLU A 362 -5.09 -3.78 -13.98
N VAL A 363 -3.91 -4.37 -14.09
CA VAL A 363 -3.68 -5.81 -14.23
C VAL A 363 -3.70 -6.59 -12.90
N LEU A 364 -3.89 -5.90 -11.76
CA LEU A 364 -3.85 -6.47 -10.40
C LEU A 364 -5.23 -6.41 -9.68
N ASN A 365 -6.32 -6.51 -10.45
CA ASN A 365 -7.69 -6.32 -9.98
C ASN A 365 -8.19 -7.21 -8.83
N ALA A 366 -7.53 -8.36 -8.60
CA ALA A 366 -7.88 -9.30 -7.53
C ALA A 366 -7.22 -9.00 -6.18
N THR A 367 -6.30 -8.03 -6.14
CA THR A 367 -5.46 -7.68 -4.98
C THR A 367 -6.31 -7.12 -3.86
N ILE A 368 -6.05 -7.58 -2.63
CA ILE A 368 -6.76 -7.21 -1.40
C ILE A 368 -5.89 -6.32 -0.52
N GLU A 369 -4.59 -6.62 -0.42
CA GLU A 369 -3.59 -5.87 0.36
C GLU A 369 -2.47 -5.38 -0.54
N LEU A 370 -2.18 -4.08 -0.47
CA LEU A 370 -1.07 -3.44 -1.17
C LEU A 370 -0.32 -2.51 -0.20
N ALA A 371 0.99 -2.71 -0.11
CA ALA A 371 1.89 -1.81 0.61
C ALA A 371 2.99 -1.30 -0.32
N LEU A 372 3.25 0.01 -0.36
CA LEU A 372 4.31 0.58 -1.18
C LEU A 372 4.90 1.87 -0.61
N GLY A 373 6.12 2.18 -1.06
CA GLY A 373 6.87 3.38 -0.67
C GLY A 373 7.78 3.16 0.55
N THR A 374 8.49 4.21 0.95
CA THR A 374 9.52 4.17 2.01
C THR A 374 9.63 5.53 2.71
N ASN A 375 10.16 5.57 3.92
CA ASN A 375 10.40 6.84 4.62
C ASN A 375 11.57 7.65 4.03
N ASN A 376 12.42 7.03 3.20
CA ASN A 376 13.66 7.61 2.71
C ASN A 376 13.52 8.35 1.37
N THR A 377 12.42 8.11 0.64
CA THR A 377 12.18 8.63 -0.71
C THR A 377 10.77 9.17 -0.78
N GLN A 378 10.61 10.31 -1.45
CA GLN A 378 9.31 10.92 -1.65
C GLN A 378 8.55 10.21 -2.76
N LEU A 379 7.36 9.74 -2.43
CA LEU A 379 6.43 9.11 -3.36
C LEU A 379 5.44 10.15 -3.88
N TYR A 380 5.57 10.48 -5.16
CA TYR A 380 4.62 11.33 -5.88
C TYR A 380 3.47 10.49 -6.40
N LEU A 381 2.26 10.81 -5.93
CA LEU A 381 1.03 10.16 -6.40
C LEU A 381 0.55 10.90 -7.65
N ASN A 382 0.43 10.16 -8.77
CA ASN A 382 -0.27 10.67 -9.95
C ASN A 382 -1.78 10.44 -9.81
N GLN A 383 -2.56 11.26 -10.51
CA GLN A 383 -3.99 10.99 -10.71
C GLN A 383 -4.15 9.61 -11.34
N ASN A 384 -5.17 8.86 -10.94
CA ASN A 384 -5.50 7.54 -11.51
C ASN A 384 -4.41 6.46 -11.34
N ALA A 385 -3.44 6.66 -10.46
CA ALA A 385 -2.38 5.68 -10.19
C ALA A 385 -2.92 4.32 -9.70
N PHE A 386 -4.05 4.34 -9.00
CA PHE A 386 -4.68 3.16 -8.37
C PHE A 386 -5.89 2.62 -9.13
N ILE A 387 -6.15 3.08 -10.37
CA ILE A 387 -7.25 2.54 -11.18
C ILE A 387 -7.06 1.04 -11.41
N GLY A 388 -8.16 0.30 -11.25
CA GLY A 388 -8.25 -1.15 -11.44
C GLY A 388 -8.05 -1.96 -10.17
N LEU A 389 -7.69 -1.35 -9.04
CA LEU A 389 -7.62 -2.00 -7.73
C LEU A 389 -9.00 -2.16 -7.05
N ASP A 390 -9.99 -2.62 -7.82
CA ASP A 390 -11.40 -2.64 -7.40
C ASP A 390 -11.67 -3.53 -6.18
N SER A 391 -10.87 -4.59 -5.99
CA SER A 391 -10.99 -5.53 -4.86
C SER A 391 -10.15 -5.13 -3.64
N LEU A 392 -9.39 -4.03 -3.72
CA LEU A 392 -8.43 -3.68 -2.68
C LEU A 392 -9.15 -3.26 -1.40
N GLN A 393 -8.79 -3.90 -0.29
CA GLN A 393 -9.38 -3.63 1.02
C GLN A 393 -8.42 -2.87 1.93
N LYS A 394 -7.12 -3.06 1.78
CA LYS A 394 -6.12 -2.45 2.64
C LYS A 394 -4.99 -1.86 1.81
N LEU A 395 -4.73 -0.56 2.01
CA LEU A 395 -3.69 0.18 1.32
C LEU A 395 -2.78 0.88 2.32
N ASN A 396 -1.48 0.61 2.22
CA ASN A 396 -0.45 1.26 3.03
C ASN A 396 0.54 2.02 2.13
N LEU A 397 0.56 3.34 2.27
CA LEU A 397 1.43 4.25 1.53
C LEU A 397 2.41 4.93 2.48
N ILE A 398 3.70 4.78 2.21
CA ILE A 398 4.78 5.33 3.02
C ILE A 398 5.60 6.31 2.19
N GLY A 399 5.90 7.48 2.76
CA GLY A 399 6.68 8.52 2.10
C GLY A 399 5.89 9.34 1.08
N VAL A 400 4.56 9.34 1.15
CA VAL A 400 3.71 10.13 0.24
C VAL A 400 4.10 11.60 0.33
N ASN A 401 4.24 12.28 -0.80
CA ASN A 401 4.51 13.71 -0.85
C ASN A 401 3.46 14.42 -1.71
N VAL A 402 2.47 15.02 -1.05
CA VAL A 402 1.43 15.83 -1.70
C VAL A 402 1.16 17.08 -0.86
N THR A 403 0.94 18.22 -1.50
CA THR A 403 0.52 19.43 -0.77
C THR A 403 -0.92 19.30 -0.29
N ILE A 404 -1.81 18.84 -1.18
CA ILE A 404 -3.24 18.67 -0.92
C ILE A 404 -3.61 17.24 -1.30
N LEU A 405 -4.24 16.51 -0.37
CA LEU A 405 -4.82 15.20 -0.64
C LEU A 405 -6.22 15.40 -1.24
N GLU A 406 -6.39 15.06 -2.52
CA GLU A 406 -7.61 15.25 -3.30
C GLU A 406 -8.30 13.92 -3.66
N ARG A 407 -9.59 14.02 -4.01
CA ARG A 407 -10.44 12.91 -4.42
C ARG A 407 -9.85 12.06 -5.56
N LEU A 408 -9.15 12.71 -6.51
CA LEU A 408 -8.60 12.07 -7.70
C LEU A 408 -7.55 10.98 -7.38
N PHE A 409 -6.91 11.03 -6.20
CA PHE A 409 -5.97 9.99 -5.78
C PHE A 409 -6.66 8.70 -5.32
N MET A 410 -7.95 8.76 -4.98
CA MET A 410 -8.71 7.64 -4.42
C MET A 410 -9.54 6.89 -5.47
N ILE A 411 -9.53 7.34 -6.73
CA ILE A 411 -10.27 6.70 -7.82
C ILE A 411 -9.73 5.27 -8.05
N GLY A 412 -10.65 4.31 -8.16
CA GLY A 412 -10.35 2.89 -8.37
C GLY A 412 -10.29 2.04 -7.09
N LEU A 413 -10.44 2.65 -5.91
CA LEU A 413 -10.34 1.99 -4.61
C LEU A 413 -11.70 1.68 -3.96
N SER A 414 -12.70 1.28 -4.76
CA SER A 414 -14.10 1.22 -4.32
C SER A 414 -14.39 0.26 -3.14
N SER A 415 -13.59 -0.78 -2.96
CA SER A 415 -13.71 -1.77 -1.87
C SER A 415 -12.85 -1.47 -0.64
N LEU A 416 -12.18 -0.31 -0.59
CA LEU A 416 -11.19 -0.01 0.44
C LEU A 416 -11.81 0.09 1.83
N VAL A 417 -11.22 -0.62 2.79
CA VAL A 417 -11.65 -0.72 4.19
C VAL A 417 -10.63 -0.07 5.13
N GLU A 418 -9.35 -0.15 4.81
CA GLU A 418 -8.25 0.40 5.59
C GLU A 418 -7.29 1.20 4.70
N LEU A 419 -7.02 2.43 5.09
CA LEU A 419 -6.07 3.32 4.42
C LEU A 419 -5.08 3.87 5.44
N LYS A 420 -3.80 3.56 5.20
CA LYS A 420 -2.66 4.08 5.96
C LYS A 420 -1.80 4.95 5.05
N ILE A 421 -1.61 6.21 5.43
CA ILE A 421 -0.75 7.17 4.73
C ILE A 421 0.24 7.76 5.74
N LYS A 422 1.52 7.74 5.38
CA LYS A 422 2.60 8.43 6.10
C LYS A 422 3.44 9.23 5.11
N GLY A 423 3.96 10.39 5.52
CA GLY A 423 4.84 11.21 4.68
C GLY A 423 4.64 12.71 4.88
N TYR A 424 4.25 13.41 3.82
CA TYR A 424 4.04 14.84 3.79
C TYR A 424 2.72 15.15 3.07
N VAL A 425 1.74 15.59 3.85
CA VAL A 425 0.42 16.06 3.42
C VAL A 425 0.11 17.32 4.20
N GLN A 426 0.10 18.49 3.56
CA GLN A 426 -0.17 19.75 4.29
C GLN A 426 -1.66 19.96 4.56
N HIS A 427 -2.51 19.64 3.57
CA HIS A 427 -3.95 19.86 3.65
C HIS A 427 -4.72 18.65 3.09
N ILE A 428 -5.93 18.42 3.61
CA ILE A 428 -6.88 17.45 3.07
C ILE A 428 -8.06 18.20 2.45
N ALA A 429 -8.40 17.88 1.20
CA ALA A 429 -9.52 18.50 0.49
C ALA A 429 -10.88 18.13 1.12
N TYR A 430 -11.92 18.85 0.74
CA TYR A 430 -13.27 18.70 1.28
C TYR A 430 -13.98 17.41 0.83
N ASP A 431 -13.56 16.78 -0.27
CA ASP A 431 -14.18 15.54 -0.79
C ASP A 431 -13.15 14.41 -0.99
N ALA A 432 -12.00 14.51 -0.31
CA ALA A 432 -10.83 13.67 -0.54
C ALA A 432 -11.11 12.16 -0.51
N PHE A 433 -12.08 11.72 0.29
CA PHE A 433 -12.40 10.30 0.50
C PHE A 433 -13.73 9.86 -0.12
N ALA A 434 -14.38 10.70 -0.94
CA ALA A 434 -15.71 10.38 -1.50
C ALA A 434 -15.72 9.13 -2.41
N GLU A 435 -14.58 8.75 -2.99
CA GLU A 435 -14.43 7.56 -3.85
C GLU A 435 -14.25 6.24 -3.07
N ILE A 436 -14.09 6.31 -1.74
CA ILE A 436 -13.84 5.13 -0.88
C ILE A 436 -14.93 4.98 0.20
N PRO A 437 -16.21 4.82 -0.18
CA PRO A 437 -17.35 4.86 0.75
C PRO A 437 -17.36 3.72 1.80
N ASN A 438 -16.61 2.64 1.55
CA ASN A 438 -16.53 1.47 2.42
C ASN A 438 -15.45 1.57 3.51
N ILE A 439 -14.70 2.67 3.55
CA ILE A 439 -13.60 2.88 4.49
C ILE A 439 -14.07 2.80 5.94
N ARG A 440 -13.33 2.07 6.77
CA ARG A 440 -13.58 1.92 8.21
C ARG A 440 -12.41 2.40 9.06
N HIS A 441 -11.18 2.21 8.59
CA HIS A 441 -9.97 2.55 9.31
C HIS A 441 -9.15 3.51 8.47
N LEU A 442 -8.99 4.74 8.95
CA LEU A 442 -8.23 5.77 8.28
C LEU A 442 -7.10 6.25 9.19
N THR A 443 -5.86 6.06 8.76
CA THR A 443 -4.67 6.51 9.48
C THR A 443 -3.86 7.41 8.57
N ILE A 444 -3.79 8.69 8.89
CA ILE A 444 -2.94 9.68 8.23
C ILE A 444 -2.12 10.37 9.32
N SER A 445 -1.13 9.64 9.84
CA SER A 445 -0.27 10.08 10.93
C SER A 445 1.13 10.41 10.44
N ASN A 446 1.79 11.36 11.12
CA ASN A 446 3.11 11.83 10.74
C ASN A 446 3.17 12.36 9.29
N CYS A 447 2.22 13.25 8.95
CA CYS A 447 2.09 13.86 7.62
C CYS A 447 2.28 15.39 7.60
N SER A 448 2.46 16.04 8.75
CA SER A 448 2.52 17.51 8.88
C SER A 448 1.23 18.23 8.44
N ILE A 449 0.07 17.59 8.61
CA ILE A 449 -1.22 18.20 8.25
C ILE A 449 -1.47 19.43 9.14
N GLN A 450 -1.76 20.58 8.53
CA GLN A 450 -2.01 21.84 9.23
C GLN A 450 -3.51 22.11 9.42
N SER A 451 -4.33 21.71 8.45
CA SER A 451 -5.78 21.94 8.48
C SER A 451 -6.55 20.84 7.74
N VAL A 452 -7.79 20.63 8.16
CA VAL A 452 -8.78 19.77 7.51
C VAL A 452 -10.04 20.59 7.22
N SER A 453 -10.74 20.28 6.14
CA SER A 453 -11.99 20.95 5.77
C SER A 453 -13.16 20.38 6.58
N MET A 454 -14.23 21.16 6.75
CA MET A 454 -15.45 20.75 7.44
C MET A 454 -16.07 19.49 6.82
N ASP A 455 -16.03 19.38 5.50
CA ASP A 455 -16.64 18.26 4.77
C ASP A 455 -15.67 17.12 4.46
N THR A 456 -14.43 17.14 4.97
CA THR A 456 -13.38 16.15 4.60
C THR A 456 -13.83 14.68 4.68
N PHE A 457 -14.73 14.34 5.61
CA PHE A 457 -15.28 12.99 5.78
C PHE A 457 -16.69 12.81 5.19
N TYR A 458 -17.12 13.68 4.28
CA TYR A 458 -18.39 13.55 3.60
C TYR A 458 -18.44 12.27 2.76
N GLY A 459 -19.55 11.53 2.87
CA GLY A 459 -19.78 10.29 2.12
C GLY A 459 -19.16 9.01 2.74
N VAL A 460 -18.29 9.13 3.74
CA VAL A 460 -17.65 7.99 4.42
C VAL A 460 -18.28 7.72 5.79
N TYR A 461 -19.50 7.17 5.77
CA TYR A 461 -20.35 6.96 6.96
C TYR A 461 -19.94 5.77 7.84
N ASN A 462 -19.15 4.86 7.29
CA ASN A 462 -18.74 3.61 7.94
C ASN A 462 -17.41 3.73 8.72
N LEU A 463 -16.86 4.94 8.84
CA LEU A 463 -15.63 5.17 9.60
C LEU A 463 -15.79 4.74 11.06
N GLU A 464 -14.92 3.84 11.50
CA GLU A 464 -14.85 3.33 12.86
C GLU A 464 -13.61 3.85 13.60
N HIS A 465 -12.51 4.07 12.88
CA HIS A 465 -11.24 4.53 13.44
C HIS A 465 -10.64 5.64 12.57
N ILE A 466 -10.31 6.77 13.19
CA ILE A 466 -9.59 7.88 12.56
C ILE A 466 -8.34 8.19 13.39
N ASP A 467 -7.17 8.10 12.76
CA ASP A 467 -5.89 8.52 13.33
C ASP A 467 -5.27 9.65 12.51
N LEU A 468 -5.21 10.83 13.12
CA LEU A 468 -4.54 12.04 12.62
C LEU A 468 -3.44 12.50 13.59
N SER A 469 -2.83 11.57 14.33
CA SER A 469 -1.77 11.86 15.28
C SER A 469 -0.46 12.30 14.63
N TYR A 470 0.40 12.97 15.41
CA TYR A 470 1.70 13.45 14.95
C TYR A 470 1.60 14.37 13.72
N ASN A 471 0.61 15.26 13.72
CA ASN A 471 0.42 16.28 12.69
C ASN A 471 0.59 17.69 13.31
N GLN A 472 0.22 18.72 12.57
CA GLN A 472 0.37 20.13 12.95
C GLN A 472 -1.00 20.83 13.06
N LEU A 473 -2.06 20.08 13.36
CA LEU A 473 -3.42 20.61 13.44
C LEU A 473 -3.53 21.61 14.61
N GLN A 474 -3.97 22.83 14.32
CA GLN A 474 -4.16 23.89 15.32
C GLN A 474 -5.63 24.00 15.79
N GLU A 475 -6.56 23.72 14.89
CA GLU A 475 -7.99 23.73 15.13
C GLU A 475 -8.69 22.63 14.33
N LEU A 476 -9.90 22.26 14.76
CA LEU A 476 -10.80 21.40 14.00
C LEU A 476 -12.05 22.20 13.63
N PRO A 477 -12.52 22.12 12.37
CA PRO A 477 -13.75 22.78 11.96
C PRO A 477 -14.98 22.23 12.72
N PRO A 478 -15.97 23.08 13.02
CA PRO A 478 -17.22 22.62 13.63
C PRO A 478 -17.96 21.66 12.69
N GLY A 479 -18.57 20.62 13.25
CA GLY A 479 -19.35 19.64 12.48
C GLY A 479 -18.55 18.62 11.66
N LEU A 480 -17.21 18.62 11.77
CA LEU A 480 -16.32 17.70 11.03
C LEU A 480 -16.72 16.22 11.10
N PHE A 481 -17.30 15.79 12.22
CA PHE A 481 -17.66 14.38 12.48
C PHE A 481 -19.17 14.13 12.54
N ASP A 482 -20.00 15.09 12.12
CA ASP A 482 -21.46 15.00 12.29
C ASP A 482 -22.11 13.82 11.56
N GLN A 483 -21.45 13.31 10.52
CA GLN A 483 -21.92 12.19 9.72
C GLN A 483 -21.32 10.84 10.14
N GLN A 484 -20.29 10.83 11.00
CA GLN A 484 -19.50 9.65 11.37
C GLN A 484 -20.10 8.91 12.57
N LEU A 485 -21.37 8.49 12.45
CA LEU A 485 -22.12 7.82 13.54
C LEU A 485 -21.50 6.48 13.99
N SER A 486 -20.71 5.86 13.12
CA SER A 486 -20.02 4.58 13.37
C SER A 486 -18.69 4.73 14.11
N LEU A 487 -18.22 5.97 14.35
CA LEU A 487 -16.89 6.23 14.88
C LEU A 487 -16.74 5.71 16.31
N LYS A 488 -15.71 4.89 16.52
CA LYS A 488 -15.35 4.26 17.80
C LYS A 488 -14.08 4.88 18.37
N GLU A 489 -13.12 5.21 17.52
CA GLU A 489 -11.79 5.66 17.93
C GLU A 489 -11.36 6.90 17.16
N LEU A 490 -10.93 7.92 17.90
CA LEU A 490 -10.41 9.16 17.33
C LEU A 490 -9.06 9.51 17.97
N ILE A 491 -8.00 9.46 17.18
CA ILE A 491 -6.62 9.68 17.63
C ILE A 491 -6.11 11.02 17.08
N LEU A 492 -5.89 11.98 17.96
CA LEU A 492 -5.45 13.35 17.65
C LEU A 492 -4.24 13.78 18.49
N ASN A 493 -3.58 12.84 19.17
CA ASN A 493 -2.42 13.16 20.01
C ASN A 493 -1.24 13.68 19.19
N ASN A 494 -0.33 14.42 19.85
CA ASN A 494 0.83 15.00 19.18
C ASN A 494 0.42 15.94 18.02
N ASN A 495 -0.43 16.91 18.33
CA ASN A 495 -0.84 17.99 17.42
C ASN A 495 -0.65 19.35 18.14
N GLN A 496 -1.13 20.43 17.53
CA GLN A 496 -1.01 21.79 18.05
C GLN A 496 -2.37 22.36 18.49
N LEU A 497 -3.34 21.49 18.80
CA LEU A 497 -4.70 21.89 19.10
C LEU A 497 -4.75 22.79 20.34
N ILE A 498 -5.43 23.93 20.21
CA ILE A 498 -5.61 24.91 21.29
C ILE A 498 -6.94 24.67 22.00
N ASP A 499 -8.01 24.40 21.26
CA ASP A 499 -9.32 24.05 21.82
C ASP A 499 -10.07 23.16 20.83
N LEU A 500 -11.24 22.67 21.22
CA LEU A 500 -12.16 21.92 20.37
C LEU A 500 -13.52 22.61 20.28
N PRO A 501 -14.25 22.50 19.15
CA PRO A 501 -15.61 23.03 19.05
C PRO A 501 -16.56 22.39 20.08
N ASP A 502 -17.49 23.17 20.62
CA ASP A 502 -18.32 22.80 21.79
C ASP A 502 -19.22 21.55 21.58
N ASP A 503 -19.58 21.24 20.32
CA ASP A 503 -20.46 20.13 19.96
C ASP A 503 -19.75 19.03 19.13
N ILE A 504 -18.42 19.05 19.00
CA ILE A 504 -17.66 18.20 18.06
C ILE A 504 -17.82 16.69 18.29
N PHE A 505 -18.17 16.26 19.52
CA PHE A 505 -18.37 14.85 19.88
C PHE A 505 -19.83 14.47 20.14
N LYS A 506 -20.75 15.43 20.04
CA LYS A 506 -22.13 15.25 20.49
C LYS A 506 -22.92 14.25 19.65
N THR A 507 -22.56 14.16 18.37
CA THR A 507 -23.19 13.34 17.34
C THR A 507 -22.57 11.94 17.24
N LEU A 508 -21.65 11.57 18.14
CA LEU A 508 -20.87 10.33 18.09
C LEU A 508 -21.27 9.33 19.21
N PRO A 509 -22.36 8.55 19.03
CA PRO A 509 -22.90 7.67 20.08
C PRO A 509 -22.02 6.46 20.39
N ASN A 510 -21.20 6.03 19.43
CA ASN A 510 -20.39 4.81 19.51
C ASN A 510 -18.94 5.05 19.93
N LEU A 511 -18.59 6.28 20.28
CA LEU A 511 -17.22 6.68 20.56
C LEU A 511 -16.74 6.04 21.87
N LYS A 512 -15.66 5.26 21.79
CA LYS A 512 -15.10 4.49 22.91
C LYS A 512 -13.81 5.08 23.44
N LEU A 513 -13.05 5.74 22.57
CA LEU A 513 -11.71 6.25 22.86
C LEU A 513 -11.42 7.51 22.05
N ILE A 514 -10.85 8.52 22.71
CA ILE A 514 -10.35 9.75 22.12
C ILE A 514 -8.92 9.97 22.62
N ARG A 515 -7.96 10.31 21.76
CA ARG A 515 -6.60 10.69 22.21
C ARG A 515 -6.30 12.14 21.89
N LEU A 516 -6.06 12.93 22.92
CA LEU A 516 -5.77 14.37 22.82
C LEU A 516 -4.51 14.76 23.60
N ASP A 517 -3.78 13.79 24.17
CA ASP A 517 -2.52 14.04 24.84
C ASP A 517 -1.50 14.68 23.90
N MET A 518 -0.53 15.39 24.49
CA MET A 518 0.51 16.09 23.73
C MET A 518 -0.07 17.10 22.71
N ASN A 519 -1.03 17.91 23.16
CA ASN A 519 -1.55 19.09 22.45
C ASN A 519 -1.31 20.37 23.27
N SER A 520 -1.50 21.55 22.66
CA SER A 520 -1.27 22.86 23.28
C SER A 520 -2.56 23.47 23.86
N LEU A 521 -3.34 22.66 24.59
CA LEU A 521 -4.69 23.00 25.00
C LEU A 521 -4.75 24.25 25.91
N HIS A 522 -5.67 25.16 25.57
CA HIS A 522 -6.09 26.30 26.38
C HIS A 522 -7.30 25.92 27.24
N CYS A 523 -7.05 25.58 28.50
CA CYS A 523 -8.08 25.06 29.37
C CYS A 523 -9.09 26.13 29.81
N THR A 524 -10.35 25.91 29.46
CA THR A 524 -11.49 26.77 29.81
C THR A 524 -12.61 25.96 30.48
N CYS A 525 -13.62 26.65 31.01
CA CYS A 525 -14.81 25.99 31.57
C CYS A 525 -15.64 25.19 30.54
N ARG A 526 -15.42 25.37 29.23
CA ARG A 526 -16.14 24.64 28.18
C ARG A 526 -15.79 23.16 28.17
N MET A 527 -14.57 22.82 28.56
CA MET A 527 -14.08 21.44 28.68
C MET A 527 -14.83 20.62 29.75
N LYS A 528 -15.70 21.24 30.56
CA LYS A 528 -16.62 20.51 31.46
C LYS A 528 -17.58 19.59 30.69
N LEU A 529 -17.85 19.88 29.42
CA LEU A 529 -18.68 19.04 28.55
C LEU A 529 -17.95 17.80 28.03
N TRP A 530 -16.63 17.70 28.20
CA TRP A 530 -15.84 16.58 27.72
C TRP A 530 -15.96 15.37 28.64
N ASP A 531 -16.10 14.18 28.03
CA ASP A 531 -15.97 12.92 28.76
C ASP A 531 -14.49 12.51 28.85
N ILE A 532 -13.86 12.86 29.98
CA ILE A 532 -12.44 12.58 30.24
C ILE A 532 -12.18 11.06 30.34
N SER A 533 -13.20 10.23 30.60
CA SER A 533 -13.04 8.78 30.66
C SER A 533 -12.70 8.18 29.29
N LEU A 534 -13.20 8.77 28.20
CA LEU A 534 -12.84 8.37 26.82
C LEU A 534 -11.40 8.79 26.48
N MET A 535 -10.92 9.86 27.12
CA MET A 535 -9.61 10.49 26.85
C MET A 535 -8.43 9.84 27.59
N THR A 536 -8.70 8.86 28.43
CA THR A 536 -7.72 8.22 29.31
C THR A 536 -7.60 6.72 29.02
N LYS A 537 -8.06 6.26 27.86
CA LYS A 537 -8.01 4.87 27.43
C LYS A 537 -6.90 4.67 26.39
N ASN A 538 -6.33 3.46 26.38
CA ASN A 538 -5.51 2.95 25.30
C ASN A 538 -6.13 1.68 24.74
N THR A 539 -5.97 1.45 23.44
CA THR A 539 -6.35 0.18 22.82
C THR A 539 -5.24 -0.83 23.07
N LYS A 540 -5.58 -2.01 23.60
CA LYS A 540 -4.71 -3.18 23.63
C LYS A 540 -5.36 -4.24 22.75
N GLU A 541 -4.68 -4.63 21.68
CA GLU A 541 -5.09 -5.79 20.90
C GLU A 541 -4.93 -7.02 21.79
N ILE A 542 -6.05 -7.69 22.07
CA ILE A 542 -6.02 -9.01 22.68
C ILE A 542 -6.14 -9.98 21.51
N ASN A 543 -5.00 -10.55 21.13
CA ASN A 543 -4.92 -11.68 20.21
C ASN A 543 -5.49 -12.92 20.93
N LYS A 544 -6.80 -12.93 21.16
CA LYS A 544 -7.49 -14.15 21.55
C LYS A 544 -7.46 -15.06 20.34
N ARG A 545 -6.76 -16.19 20.45
CA ARG A 545 -6.69 -17.25 19.43
C ARG A 545 -8.05 -17.95 19.30
N ILE A 546 -9.10 -17.22 18.93
CA ILE A 546 -10.42 -17.80 18.68
C ILE A 546 -10.51 -17.99 17.17
N CYS A 547 -10.27 -19.24 16.74
CA CYS A 547 -10.57 -19.70 15.39
C CYS A 547 -12.08 -19.76 15.20
N GLU A 548 -12.64 -18.86 14.39
CA GLU A 548 -13.96 -19.11 13.82
C GLU A 548 -13.79 -20.08 12.65
N TRP A 549 -14.17 -21.33 12.88
CA TRP A 549 -14.19 -22.36 11.85
C TRP A 549 -15.37 -22.14 10.91
N LYS A 550 -15.08 -21.88 9.63
CA LYS A 550 -16.10 -21.87 8.57
C LYS A 550 -16.00 -23.14 7.74
N HIS A 551 -17.14 -23.78 7.55
CA HIS A 551 -17.28 -24.97 6.72
C HIS A 551 -17.30 -24.57 5.25
N LEU A 552 -16.31 -24.99 4.47
CA LEU A 552 -16.27 -24.82 3.02
C LEU A 552 -16.20 -26.18 2.34
N LYS A 553 -16.68 -26.28 1.09
CA LYS A 553 -16.75 -27.52 0.31
C LYS A 553 -15.40 -28.24 0.11
N LYS A 554 -14.27 -27.61 0.45
CA LYS A 554 -12.90 -28.16 0.35
C LYS A 554 -12.14 -28.21 1.69
N GLY A 555 -12.82 -28.07 2.83
CA GLY A 555 -12.22 -28.17 4.16
C GLY A 555 -12.63 -27.05 5.12
N TYR A 556 -11.99 -27.03 6.29
CA TYR A 556 -12.24 -26.03 7.32
C TYR A 556 -11.27 -24.86 7.16
N THR A 557 -11.79 -23.63 7.16
CA THR A 557 -10.94 -22.44 7.27
C THR A 557 -11.11 -21.84 8.66
N CYS A 558 -10.01 -21.59 9.35
CA CYS A 558 -10.00 -20.81 10.58
C CYS A 558 -9.68 -19.35 10.23
N THR A 559 -10.58 -18.44 10.59
CA THR A 559 -10.26 -17.02 10.60
C THR A 559 -9.97 -16.58 12.03
N MET A 560 -8.76 -16.06 12.24
CA MET A 560 -8.35 -15.46 13.51
C MET A 560 -9.07 -14.11 13.67
N LYS A 561 -9.71 -13.88 14.82
CA LYS A 561 -10.27 -12.57 15.18
C LYS A 561 -9.50 -11.98 16.34
N SER A 562 -8.83 -10.85 16.12
CA SER A 562 -8.35 -10.01 17.21
C SER A 562 -9.54 -9.28 17.84
N THR A 563 -9.60 -9.26 19.17
CA THR A 563 -10.57 -8.43 19.89
C THR A 563 -9.80 -7.33 20.61
N ALA A 564 -10.04 -6.07 20.22
CA ALA A 564 -9.46 -4.93 20.89
C ALA A 564 -10.16 -4.69 22.25
N ALA A 565 -9.36 -4.54 23.31
CA ALA A 565 -9.83 -4.12 24.62
C ALA A 565 -9.35 -2.71 24.95
N TYR A 566 -10.19 -1.95 25.67
CA TYR A 566 -9.85 -0.59 26.11
C TYR A 566 -9.36 -0.60 27.54
N ILE A 567 -8.09 -0.24 27.74
CA ILE A 567 -7.44 -0.23 29.05
C ILE A 567 -7.26 1.21 29.52
N TYR A 568 -7.65 1.49 30.76
CA TYR A 568 -7.46 2.78 31.37
C TYR A 568 -5.96 3.05 31.65
N ASN A 569 -5.47 4.19 31.20
CA ASN A 569 -4.13 4.69 31.48
C ASN A 569 -4.19 6.20 31.77
N LYS A 570 -4.06 6.53 33.06
CA LYS A 570 -4.10 7.92 33.57
C LYS A 570 -3.02 8.83 32.97
N LYS A 571 -1.89 8.29 32.49
CA LYS A 571 -0.81 9.08 31.88
C LYS A 571 -1.22 9.75 30.57
N LEU A 572 -2.32 9.28 29.96
CA LEU A 572 -2.84 9.79 28.69
C LEU A 572 -3.83 10.94 28.87
N GLU A 573 -4.11 11.36 30.11
CA GLU A 573 -5.03 12.47 30.35
C GLU A 573 -4.50 13.77 29.72
N PRO A 574 -5.32 14.52 28.96
CA PRO A 574 -4.89 15.78 28.36
C PRO A 574 -4.41 16.80 29.40
N ILE A 575 -3.36 17.54 29.03
CA ILE A 575 -2.70 18.52 29.89
C ILE A 575 -2.92 19.93 29.34
N CYS A 576 -3.22 20.87 30.23
CA CYS A 576 -3.35 22.28 29.92
C CYS A 576 -1.97 22.89 29.61
N SER A 577 -1.84 23.56 28.47
CA SER A 577 -0.67 24.38 28.13
C SER A 577 -0.88 25.84 28.53
N SER A 578 -2.12 26.33 28.43
CA SER A 578 -2.52 27.67 28.83
C SER A 578 -3.91 27.65 29.50
N PRO A 579 -4.33 28.71 30.21
CA PRO A 579 -3.55 29.87 30.66
C PRO A 579 -2.37 29.51 31.57
N THR A 580 -1.38 30.39 31.72
CA THR A 580 -0.09 30.11 32.40
C THR A 580 -0.23 29.49 33.80
N LYS A 581 -1.27 29.87 34.56
CA LYS A 581 -1.57 29.31 35.90
C LYS A 581 -1.93 27.81 35.88
N LEU A 582 -2.41 27.31 34.74
CA LEU A 582 -2.83 25.93 34.54
C LEU A 582 -1.81 25.09 33.78
N LYS A 583 -0.69 25.69 33.33
CA LYS A 583 0.33 25.00 32.55
C LYS A 583 0.84 23.75 33.26
N GLY A 584 0.83 22.60 32.57
CA GLY A 584 1.30 21.32 33.10
C GLY A 584 0.31 20.61 34.03
N LYS A 585 -0.90 21.17 34.24
CA LYS A 585 -1.97 20.51 35.00
C LYS A 585 -2.89 19.73 34.07
N THR A 586 -3.43 18.62 34.54
CA THR A 586 -4.42 17.87 33.77
C THR A 586 -5.74 18.64 33.65
N VAL A 587 -6.50 18.39 32.59
CA VAL A 587 -7.80 19.03 32.39
C VAL A 587 -8.75 18.78 33.56
N SER A 588 -8.81 17.55 34.12
CA SER A 588 -9.65 17.27 35.29
C SER A 588 -9.27 18.10 36.50
N TYR A 589 -7.96 18.27 36.74
CA TYR A 589 -7.46 19.06 37.86
C TYR A 589 -7.80 20.55 37.70
N ALA A 590 -7.61 21.09 36.49
CA ALA A 590 -7.96 22.46 36.16
C ALA A 590 -9.44 22.74 36.39
N LEU A 591 -10.33 21.86 35.90
CA LEU A 591 -11.78 21.97 36.04
C LEU A 591 -12.25 21.87 37.50
N ARG A 592 -11.61 21.04 38.33
CA ARG A 592 -12.04 20.83 39.72
C ARG A 592 -11.54 21.91 40.69
N LYS A 593 -10.30 22.39 40.50
CA LYS A 593 -9.62 23.20 41.53
C LYS A 593 -9.44 24.68 41.18
N TYR A 594 -9.47 25.04 39.90
CA TYR A 594 -9.07 26.38 39.46
C TYR A 594 -10.15 27.08 38.64
N LEU A 595 -10.77 26.35 37.71
CA LEU A 595 -11.85 26.85 36.90
C LEU A 595 -13.14 26.71 37.73
N ASN A 596 -13.56 27.78 38.40
CA ASN A 596 -14.76 27.80 39.24
C ASN A 596 -16.04 27.79 38.38
N CYS A 597 -16.27 26.71 37.63
CA CYS A 597 -17.29 26.57 36.61
C CYS A 597 -18.67 26.27 37.23
N ASN A 598 -19.27 27.28 37.87
CA ASN A 598 -20.63 27.22 38.43
C ASN A 598 -21.65 26.98 37.30
N SER A 599 -22.45 25.93 37.44
CA SER A 599 -23.32 25.34 36.41
C SER A 599 -24.48 26.24 35.95
N GLU A 600 -24.98 27.16 36.78
CA GLU A 600 -26.21 27.91 36.49
C GLU A 600 -26.02 29.18 35.63
N SER A 601 -24.88 29.86 35.75
CA SER A 601 -24.60 31.06 34.94
C SER A 601 -24.12 30.68 33.54
N TYR A 602 -23.32 29.62 33.43
CA TYR A 602 -22.80 29.11 32.17
C TYR A 602 -23.91 28.50 31.29
N SER A 603 -24.87 27.76 31.86
CA SER A 603 -25.99 27.17 31.10
C SER A 603 -26.93 28.24 30.52
N LYS A 604 -27.21 29.32 31.26
CA LYS A 604 -28.05 30.44 30.80
C LYS A 604 -27.36 31.28 29.73
N ILE A 605 -26.05 31.53 29.84
CA ILE A 605 -25.26 32.23 28.83
C ILE A 605 -25.11 31.36 27.57
N TYR A 606 -24.86 30.06 27.73
CA TYR A 606 -24.79 29.08 26.65
C TYR A 606 -26.12 28.97 25.89
N MET A 607 -27.26 28.85 26.59
CA MET A 607 -28.58 28.86 25.95
C MET A 607 -28.85 30.18 25.20
N LYS A 608 -28.45 31.34 25.74
CA LYS A 608 -28.59 32.63 25.05
C LYS A 608 -27.70 32.75 23.81
N LYS A 609 -26.48 32.20 23.83
CA LYS A 609 -25.54 32.23 22.69
C LYS A 609 -25.98 31.27 21.59
N LYS A 610 -26.39 30.06 21.96
CA LYS A 610 -27.00 29.06 21.08
C LYS A 610 -28.28 29.55 20.40
N TYR A 611 -29.16 30.23 21.13
CA TYR A 611 -30.34 30.86 20.52
C TYR A 611 -29.97 31.96 19.52
N LYS A 612 -28.91 32.75 19.79
CA LYS A 612 -28.43 33.78 18.85
C LYS A 612 -27.81 33.18 17.59
N GLU A 613 -27.00 32.14 17.70
CA GLU A 613 -26.41 31.45 16.54
C GLU A 613 -27.48 30.73 15.71
N LEU A 614 -28.43 30.01 16.32
CA LEU A 614 -29.57 29.41 15.60
C LEU A 614 -30.44 30.45 14.89
N THR A 615 -30.62 31.66 15.45
CA THR A 615 -31.31 32.75 14.75
C THR A 615 -30.47 33.37 13.64
N LEU A 616 -29.15 33.31 13.71
CA LEU A 616 -28.24 33.80 12.67
C LEU A 616 -28.20 32.82 11.48
N TYR A 617 -28.11 31.52 11.74
CA TYR A 617 -28.20 30.48 10.71
C TYR A 617 -29.60 30.42 10.07
N LYS A 618 -30.68 30.64 10.84
CA LYS A 618 -32.03 30.80 10.26
C LYS A 618 -32.17 32.06 9.42
N LYS A 619 -31.53 33.18 9.79
CA LYS A 619 -31.53 34.41 8.99
C LYS A 619 -30.74 34.27 7.70
N ILE A 620 -29.56 33.64 7.74
CA ILE A 620 -28.75 33.35 6.54
C ILE A 620 -29.53 32.40 5.61
N SER A 621 -30.12 31.34 6.18
CA SER A 621 -31.00 30.43 5.43
C SER A 621 -32.25 31.12 4.85
N GLU A 622 -32.92 32.01 5.58
CA GLU A 622 -34.09 32.75 5.10
C GLU A 622 -33.72 33.85 4.08
N GLU A 623 -32.53 34.44 4.16
CA GLU A 623 -31.97 35.37 3.16
C GLU A 623 -31.55 34.64 1.88
N ASP A 624 -30.94 33.47 1.98
CA ASP A 624 -30.60 32.60 0.84
C ASP A 624 -31.87 32.06 0.15
N ILE A 625 -32.92 31.74 0.93
CA ILE A 625 -34.23 31.33 0.39
C ILE A 625 -34.97 32.52 -0.26
N LYS A 626 -34.85 33.75 0.27
CA LYS A 626 -35.41 34.96 -0.36
C LYS A 626 -34.67 35.35 -1.64
N GLN A 627 -33.33 35.28 -1.66
CA GLN A 627 -32.55 35.54 -2.88
C GLN A 627 -32.84 34.52 -3.98
N ASN A 628 -33.07 33.25 -3.63
CA ASN A 628 -33.44 32.20 -4.59
C ASN A 628 -34.92 32.19 -5.00
N THR A 629 -35.81 32.94 -4.34
CA THR A 629 -37.24 33.06 -4.72
C THR A 629 -37.56 34.31 -5.54
N THR A 630 -36.63 35.27 -5.66
CA THR A 630 -36.80 36.45 -6.55
C THR A 630 -36.35 36.24 -8.00
N THR A 631 -35.75 35.09 -8.33
CA THR A 631 -35.27 34.78 -9.70
C THR A 631 -36.09 33.72 -10.43
N VAL A 632 -37.38 33.56 -10.09
CA VAL A 632 -38.34 32.83 -10.93
C VAL A 632 -39.70 33.54 -10.91
N LYS A 633 -39.83 34.63 -11.68
CA LYS A 633 -41.11 35.04 -12.29
C LYS A 633 -40.85 35.86 -13.55
N ILE A 634 -41.18 35.20 -14.64
CA ILE A 634 -41.10 35.57 -16.05
C ILE A 634 -42.00 36.80 -16.35
N ASN A 635 -41.54 37.77 -17.18
CA ASN A 635 -42.14 38.03 -18.51
C ASN A 635 -41.49 39.19 -19.27
N PHE A 636 -41.14 38.91 -20.52
CA PHE A 636 -40.98 39.87 -21.61
C PHE A 636 -42.37 40.34 -22.05
N SER A 637 -42.63 41.65 -22.02
CA SER A 637 -43.54 42.29 -22.96
C SER A 637 -43.31 43.80 -22.98
N ASP A 638 -42.98 44.25 -24.19
CA ASP A 638 -43.32 45.54 -24.79
C ASP A 638 -42.42 46.77 -24.54
N TYR A 639 -41.60 46.94 -25.57
CA TYR A 639 -41.07 48.19 -26.11
C TYR A 639 -42.19 49.22 -26.41
N ILE A 640 -41.76 50.49 -26.49
CA ILE A 640 -42.37 51.68 -27.14
C ILE A 640 -43.47 52.46 -26.37
N PHE A 641 -43.17 53.67 -25.86
CA PHE A 641 -43.29 54.96 -26.57
C PHE A 641 -42.97 56.17 -25.64
N ASN A 642 -42.00 56.99 -26.10
CA ASN A 642 -41.87 58.45 -26.04
C ASN A 642 -42.29 59.24 -24.79
N ASN A 643 -41.31 59.91 -24.18
CA ASN A 643 -40.93 61.33 -24.37
C ASN A 643 -41.78 62.30 -23.53
N THR A 644 -41.10 63.08 -22.68
CA THR A 644 -40.75 64.47 -23.03
C THR A 644 -39.85 65.11 -21.96
N THR A 645 -38.65 65.52 -22.40
CA THR A 645 -37.99 66.86 -22.22
C THR A 645 -38.15 67.57 -20.87
N ASN A 646 -37.16 68.12 -20.17
CA ASN A 646 -35.83 68.71 -20.43
C ASN A 646 -35.19 68.83 -19.02
N THR A 647 -33.87 68.70 -18.75
CA THR A 647 -32.76 69.57 -19.15
C THR A 647 -31.40 68.99 -18.71
N ARG A 648 -30.42 69.01 -19.63
CA ARG A 648 -28.95 69.22 -19.50
C ARG A 648 -28.01 68.24 -18.76
N TYR A 649 -27.49 67.29 -19.56
CA TYR A 649 -26.11 66.82 -19.84
C TYR A 649 -24.98 66.65 -18.78
N ASN A 650 -24.47 65.39 -18.80
CA ASN A 650 -23.10 64.83 -18.57
C ASN A 650 -22.50 64.93 -17.15
N THR A 651 -22.01 63.87 -16.47
CA THR A 651 -21.70 62.47 -16.84
C THR A 651 -21.59 61.63 -15.55
N THR A 652 -22.31 60.51 -15.55
CA THR A 652 -22.18 59.24 -14.80
C THR A 652 -21.38 59.17 -13.48
N ILE A 653 -22.18 59.02 -12.42
CA ILE A 653 -21.86 58.42 -11.13
C ILE A 653 -21.69 56.90 -11.32
N THR A 654 -20.51 56.38 -11.01
CA THR A 654 -20.27 54.96 -10.70
C THR A 654 -20.29 54.77 -9.19
N PRO A 655 -21.08 53.85 -8.60
CA PRO A 655 -20.81 53.40 -7.24
C PRO A 655 -19.64 52.41 -7.27
N ASN A 656 -18.62 52.75 -6.48
CA ASN A 656 -17.39 52.01 -6.27
C ASN A 656 -17.66 50.56 -5.84
N ILE A 657 -17.21 49.60 -6.65
CA ILE A 657 -16.84 48.27 -6.19
C ILE A 657 -15.35 48.37 -5.83
N THR A 658 -15.04 48.50 -4.55
CA THR A 658 -13.69 48.25 -4.04
C THR A 658 -13.44 46.74 -4.06
N LEU A 659 -12.70 46.28 -5.06
CA LEU A 659 -12.03 44.98 -5.04
C LEU A 659 -10.78 45.13 -4.18
N GLU A 660 -10.79 44.57 -2.98
CA GLU A 660 -9.56 44.32 -2.22
C GLU A 660 -8.82 43.17 -2.90
N ILE A 661 -7.64 43.47 -3.44
CA ILE A 661 -6.70 42.48 -3.97
C ILE A 661 -5.87 42.01 -2.78
N ILE A 662 -6.08 40.78 -2.32
CA ILE A 662 -5.17 40.13 -1.37
C ILE A 662 -4.02 39.52 -2.18
N GLU A 663 -2.89 40.22 -2.23
CA GLU A 663 -1.62 39.68 -2.74
C GLU A 663 -0.99 38.78 -1.67
N SER A 664 -0.89 37.47 -1.94
CA SER A 664 -0.07 36.56 -1.15
C SER A 664 1.41 36.77 -1.53
N THR A 665 2.15 37.50 -0.71
CA THR A 665 3.61 37.62 -0.84
C THR A 665 4.31 36.50 -0.08
N THR A 666 4.93 35.56 -0.81
CA THR A 666 5.95 34.66 -0.24
C THR A 666 7.30 35.38 -0.19
N PRO A 667 8.10 35.28 0.89
CA PRO A 667 9.41 35.92 0.93
C PRO A 667 10.43 35.05 0.19
N LYS A 668 11.24 35.65 -0.69
CA LYS A 668 12.59 35.12 -0.99
C LYS A 668 13.52 36.19 -1.55
N SER A 669 14.77 35.98 -1.20
CA SER A 669 15.94 36.84 -1.26
C SER A 669 16.28 37.41 -2.64
N ILE A 670 16.82 38.63 -2.57
CA ILE A 670 17.48 39.42 -3.61
C ILE A 670 18.56 38.63 -4.37
N THR A 671 18.54 38.68 -5.71
CA THR A 671 19.60 39.29 -6.55
C THR A 671 19.13 39.50 -8.00
N ASN A 672 19.58 40.61 -8.56
CA ASN A 672 19.20 41.25 -9.82
C ASN A 672 19.20 40.33 -11.07
N SER A 673 18.09 40.33 -11.82
CA SER A 673 18.01 40.78 -13.22
C SER A 673 16.64 40.47 -13.83
N ILE A 674 16.21 41.33 -14.75
CA ILE A 674 14.85 41.58 -15.24
C ILE A 674 14.23 40.35 -15.94
N LEU A 675 12.99 39.99 -15.60
CA LEU A 675 12.16 39.02 -16.32
C LEU A 675 10.73 39.57 -16.54
N TYR A 676 10.29 39.61 -17.80
CA TYR A 676 8.94 40.00 -18.20
C TYR A 676 7.93 38.90 -17.82
N ILE A 677 6.86 39.27 -17.10
CA ILE A 677 5.70 38.41 -16.82
C ILE A 677 4.52 38.87 -17.68
N ASN A 678 4.06 38.01 -18.59
CA ASN A 678 2.73 38.14 -19.21
C ASN A 678 1.78 37.17 -18.49
N SER A 679 0.83 37.71 -17.71
CA SER A 679 -0.25 36.93 -17.10
C SER A 679 -1.52 37.01 -17.96
N GLU A 680 -1.89 35.92 -18.63
CA GLU A 680 -3.20 35.81 -19.27
C GLU A 680 -4.28 35.46 -18.22
N ARG A 681 -5.36 36.25 -18.17
CA ARG A 681 -6.52 36.03 -17.29
C ARG A 681 -7.53 35.09 -17.96
N SER A 682 -7.94 34.03 -17.26
CA SER A 682 -9.02 33.10 -17.64
C SER A 682 -10.35 33.47 -16.96
N ILE A 683 -11.49 33.10 -17.57
CA ILE A 683 -12.85 33.34 -17.06
C ILE A 683 -13.52 31.98 -16.82
N LEU A 684 -14.13 31.80 -15.64
CA LEU A 684 -14.86 30.59 -15.23
C LEU A 684 -16.33 30.66 -15.67
N LEU A 685 -16.82 29.62 -16.34
CA LEU A 685 -18.23 29.48 -16.73
C LEU A 685 -19.01 28.63 -15.72
N ASN A 686 -20.35 28.75 -15.70
CA ASN A 686 -21.23 28.09 -14.71
C ASN A 686 -21.22 26.55 -14.75
N ASN A 687 -20.61 25.94 -15.77
CA ASN A 687 -20.38 24.49 -15.87
C ASN A 687 -18.96 24.08 -15.43
N GLY A 688 -18.20 24.99 -14.82
CA GLY A 688 -16.89 24.70 -14.21
C GLY A 688 -15.70 24.73 -15.16
N THR A 689 -15.85 25.15 -16.42
CA THR A 689 -14.72 25.26 -17.36
C THR A 689 -14.12 26.67 -17.40
N TYR A 690 -12.79 26.74 -17.53
CA TYR A 690 -12.05 28.00 -17.70
C TYR A 690 -11.77 28.26 -19.17
N ILE A 691 -12.08 29.45 -19.67
CA ILE A 691 -11.75 29.87 -21.04
C ILE A 691 -10.81 31.09 -21.00
N SER A 692 -9.74 31.05 -21.81
CA SER A 692 -8.88 32.20 -22.03
C SER A 692 -9.60 33.30 -22.81
N LYS A 693 -9.31 34.58 -22.51
CA LYS A 693 -9.95 35.73 -23.19
C LYS A 693 -9.74 35.73 -24.71
N SER A 694 -8.64 35.13 -25.19
CA SER A 694 -8.33 34.96 -26.62
C SER A 694 -9.20 33.88 -27.27
N SER A 695 -9.45 32.76 -26.60
CA SER A 695 -10.38 31.71 -27.06
C SER A 695 -11.83 32.20 -27.10
N LEU A 696 -12.27 32.99 -26.10
CA LEU A 696 -13.62 33.57 -26.08
C LEU A 696 -13.85 34.52 -27.27
N LYS A 697 -12.84 35.33 -27.63
CA LYS A 697 -12.90 36.23 -28.79
C LYS A 697 -13.00 35.45 -30.11
N ASN A 698 -12.32 34.31 -30.20
CA ASN A 698 -12.38 33.42 -31.35
C ASN A 698 -13.70 32.66 -31.46
N GLU A 699 -14.30 32.24 -30.35
CA GLU A 699 -15.64 31.65 -30.36
C GLU A 699 -16.73 32.66 -30.73
N ILE A 700 -16.70 33.87 -30.17
CA ILE A 700 -17.65 34.92 -30.51
C ILE A 700 -17.55 35.29 -32.01
N SER A 701 -16.35 35.27 -32.58
CA SER A 701 -16.18 35.52 -34.02
C SER A 701 -16.65 34.34 -34.89
N LYS A 702 -16.51 33.09 -34.44
CA LYS A 702 -17.07 31.90 -35.09
C LYS A 702 -18.61 31.86 -35.02
N MET A 703 -19.21 32.23 -33.89
CA MET A 703 -20.67 32.32 -33.74
C MET A 703 -21.26 33.42 -34.63
N LYS A 704 -20.60 34.58 -34.72
CA LYS A 704 -21.00 35.66 -35.66
C LYS A 704 -20.91 35.24 -37.12
N ARG A 705 -19.95 34.36 -37.48
CA ARG A 705 -19.85 33.78 -38.84
C ARG A 705 -20.91 32.71 -39.11
N LYS A 706 -21.26 31.88 -38.12
CA LYS A 706 -22.35 30.89 -38.21
C LYS A 706 -23.73 31.53 -38.33
N HIS A 707 -23.98 32.64 -37.63
CA HIS A 707 -25.24 33.39 -37.75
C HIS A 707 -25.40 34.11 -39.09
N LYS A 708 -24.30 34.52 -39.74
CA LYS A 708 -24.33 35.10 -41.09
C LYS A 708 -24.56 34.07 -42.20
N ALA A 709 -24.30 32.79 -41.96
CA ALA A 709 -24.41 31.72 -42.95
C ALA A 709 -25.75 30.95 -42.92
N LYS A 710 -26.62 31.21 -41.93
CA LYS A 710 -27.94 30.55 -41.77
C LYS A 710 -29.15 31.40 -42.17
N ASN A 711 -28.94 32.61 -42.71
CA ASN A 711 -30.01 33.46 -43.23
C ASN A 711 -30.03 33.49 -44.78
N THR A 712 -30.11 32.31 -45.39
CA THR A 712 -30.75 32.14 -46.69
C THR A 712 -31.62 30.89 -46.59
N ASP A 713 -32.93 31.11 -46.65
CA ASP A 713 -34.01 30.15 -46.88
C ASP A 713 -34.61 29.36 -45.70
N SER A 714 -35.55 30.04 -45.04
CA SER A 714 -36.98 29.66 -44.82
C SER A 714 -37.39 28.41 -44.02
N LYS A 715 -38.26 28.71 -43.03
CA LYS A 715 -39.51 28.05 -42.59
C LYS A 715 -39.46 26.82 -41.66
N LEU A 716 -40.09 27.03 -40.48
CA LEU A 716 -40.90 26.10 -39.65
C LEU A 716 -40.13 24.89 -39.05
N GLU A 717 -40.35 24.36 -37.85
CA GLU A 717 -41.33 24.46 -36.76
C GLU A 717 -40.71 23.72 -35.54
N ASN A 718 -41.05 24.13 -34.32
CA ASN A 718 -40.97 23.46 -32.99
C ASN A 718 -39.82 22.47 -32.64
N ASP A 719 -38.96 22.85 -31.70
CA ASP A 719 -38.95 22.43 -30.27
C ASP A 719 -37.74 23.02 -29.52
#